data_AF-A0A922DCE1-F1
#
_entry.id   AF-A0A922DCE1-F1
#
_cell.length_a   1.000
_cell.length_b   1.000
_cell.length_c   1.000
_cell.angle_alpha   90.00
_cell.angle_beta   90.00
_cell.angle_gamma   90.00
#
_symmetry.space_group_name_H-M   'P 1'
#
loop_
_entity.id
_entity.type
_entity.pdbx_description
1 polymer ?
#
loop_
_entity_poly.entity_id
_entity_poly.type
_entity_poly.pdbx_seq_one_letter_code
_entity_poly.pdbx_strand_id
1 'polypeptide(L)'
;MDKKAREESHRLFIQDELNVMVATIAFGMGIDKPNIRQVIHYGCPKSLESYYQESGRCGRDGIASVCWLYYTRSDFAKADFYCGESQTENQRRAVTASLMAAQQYCLVTTCRRKFLLNHFGENSSTDRCGNCDNCIVSKKERDMSREAFLIMACIQSCRGKWGLNMPVDVLRGSRSKKIIDAEFEKLPLHGLGKGYSSNWWKALACQLISYGYLMQTVNDLYVTVSVSSKGEQFLSSARPDYQPPLVLPVSSEMVDDDKHKSKSGEAEEFKSLATFDCEGFSEVEAQLYQLLLEERLKLARGVGTAPYAICGDQTIKNIALTRPSTKARLANIDGVNQHLLVTHGDHFLQIIRNLSQGLNLSLDGEASLRTAMTRKVYSLPNQQKNNLTPAKFEAWKMWHEDGLSIQKIANFPGRSAPIKEQTVSQYLLDAAQEDLPMDWTRYCDEVGLTREIFSAILGAITKVGSTDRLKPIKDELPEDVSYAQIKTSLVMQNRGISPEVITASCQNTWNADQLPNMVPECLLIPTSICREGPCEAEASLKNSVAHCCFEKNEETDPVAVTGGQGLKLSLVHDEDPLLKKRQKVSTVEEGSSISLKATESSIVKWLKNYDGVTLSDILEHFNKSEEESVVDLLSCLEGNFLIYKKNDVYRVM
;
A
#
# COMPACT_ATOMS: atom_id res chain seq x y z
N MET A 1 26.20 14.90 6.13
CA MET A 1 25.86 13.77 7.02
C MET A 1 26.76 12.61 6.66
N ASP A 2 27.50 12.06 7.62
CA ASP A 2 28.40 10.92 7.39
C ASP A 2 27.63 9.63 7.04
N LYS A 3 28.31 8.66 6.42
CA LYS A 3 27.80 7.33 6.13
C LYS A 3 27.27 6.64 7.39
N LYS A 4 28.01 6.63 8.51
CA LYS A 4 27.56 5.95 9.75
C LYS A 4 26.28 6.56 10.30
N ALA A 5 26.20 7.90 10.31
CA ALA A 5 25.01 8.61 10.78
C ALA A 5 23.77 8.33 9.90
N ARG A 6 23.97 8.22 8.57
CA ARG A 6 22.91 7.81 7.63
C ARG A 6 22.43 6.38 7.93
N GLU A 7 23.36 5.43 8.06
CA GLU A 7 23.07 4.02 8.32
C GLU A 7 22.31 3.84 9.65
N GLU A 8 22.72 4.56 10.70
CA GLU A 8 22.03 4.55 12.00
C GLU A 8 20.64 5.18 11.94
N SER A 9 20.48 6.35 11.30
CA SER A 9 19.16 6.99 11.14
C SER A 9 18.20 6.11 10.34
N HIS A 10 18.72 5.39 9.34
CA HIS A 10 17.95 4.40 8.59
C HIS A 10 17.57 3.20 9.46
N ARG A 11 18.51 2.62 10.22
CA ARG A 11 18.25 1.52 11.16
C ARG A 11 17.11 1.85 12.12
N LEU A 12 17.20 3.00 12.79
CA LEU A 12 16.21 3.49 13.76
C LEU A 12 14.82 3.68 13.13
N PHE A 13 14.74 4.22 11.91
CA PHE A 13 13.47 4.37 11.18
C PHE A 13 12.89 3.02 10.71
N ILE A 14 13.73 2.09 10.25
CA ILE A 14 13.33 0.74 9.88
C ILE A 14 12.72 -0.01 11.07
N GLN A 15 13.33 0.08 12.25
CA GLN A 15 12.95 -0.65 13.47
C GLN A 15 11.82 0.01 14.31
N ASP A 16 11.18 1.06 13.80
CA ASP A 16 10.15 1.83 14.53
C ASP A 16 10.65 2.40 15.88
N GLU A 17 11.92 2.85 15.90
CA GLU A 17 12.49 3.69 16.95
C GLU A 17 12.35 5.19 16.63
N LEU A 18 12.22 5.55 15.34
CA LEU A 18 11.90 6.91 14.87
C LEU A 18 10.62 6.91 14.02
N ASN A 19 9.63 7.71 14.42
CA ASN A 19 8.34 7.79 13.73
C ASN A 19 8.38 8.61 12.43
N VAL A 20 9.37 9.49 12.27
CA VAL A 20 9.51 10.43 11.15
C VAL A 20 10.97 10.48 10.72
N MET A 21 11.23 10.42 9.41
CA MET A 21 12.57 10.63 8.85
C MET A 21 12.51 11.69 7.74
N VAL A 22 13.17 12.83 7.98
CA VAL A 22 13.30 13.91 6.99
C VAL A 22 14.46 13.57 6.05
N ALA A 23 14.17 13.45 4.75
CA ALA A 23 15.14 13.00 3.76
C ALA A 23 15.11 13.87 2.51
N THR A 24 16.29 14.15 1.95
CA THR A 24 16.43 14.68 0.58
C THR A 24 16.47 13.52 -0.43
N ILE A 25 16.18 13.80 -1.70
CA ILE A 25 16.27 12.84 -2.82
C ILE A 25 17.63 12.09 -2.85
N ALA A 26 18.72 12.73 -2.42
CA ALA A 26 20.07 12.16 -2.32
C ALA A 26 20.29 11.16 -1.16
N PHE A 27 19.26 10.74 -0.43
CA PHE A 27 19.38 9.77 0.67
C PHE A 27 20.01 8.44 0.20
N GLY A 28 19.77 8.03 -1.04
CA GLY A 28 20.65 7.11 -1.81
C GLY A 28 20.77 5.66 -1.35
N MET A 29 20.19 5.27 -0.21
CA MET A 29 20.21 3.87 0.28
C MET A 29 18.96 3.08 -0.10
N GLY A 30 17.88 3.78 -0.48
CA GLY A 30 16.57 3.18 -0.75
C GLY A 30 15.83 2.80 0.53
N ILE A 31 14.80 3.55 0.88
CA ILE A 31 13.93 3.22 2.02
C ILE A 31 12.92 2.17 1.56
N ASP A 32 13.03 0.95 2.09
CA ASP A 32 12.07 -0.14 1.86
C ASP A 32 11.47 -0.62 3.19
N LYS A 33 10.63 0.24 3.77
CA LYS A 33 9.83 -0.04 4.95
C LYS A 33 8.38 -0.24 4.48
N PRO A 34 7.75 -1.40 4.72
CA PRO A 34 6.45 -1.70 4.10
C PRO A 34 5.31 -0.86 4.68
N ASN A 35 5.43 -0.45 5.95
CA ASN A 35 4.39 0.20 6.74
C ASN A 35 4.53 1.73 6.85
N ILE A 36 5.08 2.40 5.83
CA ILE A 36 5.07 3.88 5.79
C ILE A 36 3.63 4.36 5.55
N ARG A 37 3.01 4.93 6.59
CA ARG A 37 1.64 5.48 6.56
C ARG A 37 1.52 6.83 5.86
N GLN A 38 2.58 7.65 5.86
CA GLN A 38 2.58 8.97 5.25
C GLN A 38 3.89 9.30 4.54
N VAL A 39 3.79 9.92 3.37
CA VAL A 39 4.91 10.58 2.68
C VAL A 39 4.54 12.05 2.47
N ILE A 40 5.46 12.97 2.80
CA ILE A 40 5.23 14.41 2.69
C ILE A 40 6.29 15.01 1.77
N HIS A 41 5.87 15.48 0.60
CA HIS A 41 6.66 16.33 -0.29
C HIS A 41 6.48 17.79 0.10
N TYR A 42 7.59 18.48 0.34
CA TYR A 42 7.62 19.91 0.69
C TYR A 42 8.34 20.71 -0.40
N GLY A 43 7.57 21.23 -1.34
CA GLY A 43 8.00 21.86 -2.59
C GLY A 43 7.61 21.04 -3.83
N CYS A 44 7.57 21.69 -4.99
CA CYS A 44 7.34 21.01 -6.27
C CYS A 44 8.43 19.95 -6.53
N PRO A 45 8.08 18.70 -6.89
CA PRO A 45 9.06 17.67 -7.20
C PRO A 45 9.81 17.98 -8.51
N LYS A 46 11.03 17.43 -8.66
CA LYS A 46 11.87 17.64 -9.85
C LYS A 46 11.22 17.10 -11.13
N SER A 47 10.56 15.96 -11.03
CA SER A 47 9.79 15.32 -12.11
C SER A 47 8.66 14.47 -11.53
N LEU A 48 7.75 14.02 -12.39
CA LEU A 48 6.63 13.17 -11.96
C LEU A 48 7.09 11.73 -11.65
N GLU A 49 8.17 11.25 -12.28
CA GLU A 49 8.80 9.97 -11.99
C GLU A 49 9.45 9.95 -10.60
N SER A 50 10.19 11.00 -10.23
CA SER A 50 10.73 11.14 -8.86
C SER A 50 9.58 11.13 -7.84
N TYR A 51 8.55 11.96 -8.06
CA TYR A 51 7.38 12.00 -7.20
C TYR A 51 6.69 10.63 -7.07
N TYR A 52 6.51 9.90 -8.18
CA TYR A 52 5.87 8.58 -8.19
C TYR A 52 6.71 7.52 -7.44
N GLN A 53 8.03 7.51 -7.63
CA GLN A 53 8.93 6.60 -6.90
C GLN A 53 9.04 6.93 -5.40
N GLU A 54 8.98 8.21 -5.05
CA GLU A 54 9.09 8.69 -3.66
C GLU A 54 7.78 8.47 -2.89
N SER A 55 6.63 8.83 -3.49
CA SER A 55 5.30 8.55 -2.92
C SER A 55 4.98 7.05 -2.92
N GLY A 56 5.46 6.28 -3.90
CA GLY A 56 5.40 4.81 -3.97
C GLY A 56 6.24 4.05 -2.93
N ARG A 57 6.76 4.75 -1.91
CA ARG A 57 7.28 4.15 -0.66
C ARG A 57 6.17 3.99 0.39
N CYS A 58 5.09 4.75 0.28
CA CYS A 58 3.92 4.70 1.16
C CYS A 58 3.09 3.43 0.91
N GLY A 59 2.55 2.82 1.97
CA GLY A 59 1.50 1.79 1.86
C GLY A 59 1.85 0.49 1.12
N ARG A 60 3.10 0.04 1.14
CA ARG A 60 3.54 -1.20 0.45
C ARG A 60 2.97 -2.47 1.06
N ASP A 61 2.56 -2.44 2.33
CA ASP A 61 1.77 -3.47 3.00
C ASP A 61 0.29 -3.54 2.53
N GLY A 62 -0.17 -2.57 1.72
CA GLY A 62 -1.54 -2.47 1.21
C GLY A 62 -2.51 -1.70 2.12
N ILE A 63 -2.07 -1.21 3.29
CA ILE A 63 -2.91 -0.44 4.21
C ILE A 63 -3.08 1.00 3.71
N ALA A 64 -4.26 1.58 3.96
CA ALA A 64 -4.57 2.97 3.64
C ALA A 64 -3.47 3.92 4.16
N SER A 65 -2.89 4.70 3.24
CA SER A 65 -1.71 5.53 3.49
C SER A 65 -1.79 6.79 2.61
N VAL A 66 -1.22 7.91 3.07
CA VAL A 66 -1.48 9.25 2.49
C VAL A 66 -0.19 9.90 1.97
N CYS A 67 -0.24 10.44 0.75
CA CYS A 67 0.84 11.20 0.16
C CYS A 67 0.45 12.68 0.07
N TRP A 68 1.11 13.53 0.86
CA TRP A 68 0.90 14.97 0.88
C TRP A 68 1.91 15.69 -0.02
N LEU A 69 1.45 16.68 -0.78
CA LEU A 69 2.31 17.53 -1.62
C LEU A 69 2.01 19.00 -1.35
N TYR A 70 2.86 19.63 -0.53
CA TYR A 70 2.85 21.08 -0.32
C TYR A 70 3.68 21.74 -1.42
N TYR A 71 3.15 22.77 -2.07
CA TYR A 71 3.88 23.53 -3.09
C TYR A 71 3.47 25.00 -3.10
N THR A 72 4.35 25.83 -3.64
CA THR A 72 4.11 27.25 -3.94
C THR A 72 4.40 27.54 -5.40
N ARG A 73 3.79 28.58 -5.99
CA ARG A 73 4.14 29.00 -7.36
C ARG A 73 5.59 29.49 -7.49
N SER A 74 6.22 29.87 -6.38
CA SER A 74 7.67 30.18 -6.30
C SER A 74 8.56 28.95 -6.51
N ASP A 75 8.10 27.74 -6.20
CA ASP A 75 8.86 26.51 -6.48
C ASP A 75 9.05 26.26 -7.98
N PHE A 76 8.14 26.76 -8.81
CA PHE A 76 8.17 26.58 -10.26
C PHE A 76 9.31 27.36 -10.94
N ALA A 77 9.88 28.36 -10.26
CA ALA A 77 11.05 29.12 -10.73
C ALA A 77 12.37 28.33 -10.64
N LYS A 78 12.38 27.13 -10.05
CA LYS A 78 13.58 26.29 -9.87
C LYS A 78 14.06 25.60 -11.17
N ALA A 79 13.42 25.89 -12.32
CA ALA A 79 13.76 25.33 -13.63
C ALA A 79 15.22 25.59 -14.04
N ASP A 80 15.67 26.84 -13.95
CA ASP A 80 17.04 27.23 -14.35
C ASP A 80 18.10 26.58 -13.47
N PHE A 81 17.80 26.38 -12.18
CA PHE A 81 18.68 25.69 -11.23
C PHE A 81 18.89 24.22 -11.61
N TYR A 82 17.83 23.47 -11.93
CA TYR A 82 17.96 22.07 -12.39
C TYR A 82 18.51 21.97 -13.82
N CYS A 83 18.31 22.99 -14.67
CA CYS A 83 18.90 23.06 -15.99
C CYS A 83 20.41 23.37 -15.98
N GLY A 84 20.94 23.98 -14.92
CA GLY A 84 22.37 24.30 -14.77
C GLY A 84 23.29 23.06 -14.75
N GLU A 85 22.77 21.91 -14.34
CA GLU A 85 23.51 20.62 -14.35
C GLU A 85 23.54 19.95 -15.74
N SER A 86 22.79 20.46 -16.73
CA SER A 86 22.61 19.82 -18.05
C SER A 86 23.69 20.20 -19.08
N GLN A 87 24.62 19.27 -19.35
CA GLN A 87 25.71 19.48 -20.30
C GLN A 87 25.25 19.63 -21.77
N THR A 88 24.14 19.00 -22.16
CA THR A 88 23.60 19.09 -23.53
C THR A 88 22.24 19.79 -23.57
N GLU A 89 21.93 20.40 -24.72
CA GLU A 89 20.63 21.04 -24.92
C GLU A 89 19.46 20.03 -24.90
N ASN A 90 19.66 18.81 -25.42
CA ASN A 90 18.63 17.77 -25.37
C ASN A 90 18.31 17.33 -23.93
N GLN A 91 19.33 17.20 -23.06
CA GLN A 91 19.11 16.98 -21.63
C GLN A 91 18.33 18.14 -20.99
N ARG A 92 18.71 19.40 -21.29
CA ARG A 92 18.05 20.60 -20.78
C ARG A 92 16.57 20.66 -21.17
N ARG A 93 16.24 20.34 -22.43
CA ARG A 93 14.87 20.20 -22.95
C ARG A 93 14.10 19.10 -22.20
N ALA A 94 14.71 17.93 -22.00
CA ALA A 94 14.09 16.83 -21.26
C ALA A 94 13.82 17.18 -19.78
N VAL A 95 14.81 17.73 -19.06
CA VAL A 95 14.66 18.20 -17.67
C VAL A 95 13.57 19.26 -17.55
N THR A 96 13.50 20.20 -18.50
CA THR A 96 12.45 21.22 -18.55
C THR A 96 11.06 20.59 -18.73
N ALA A 97 10.90 19.63 -19.65
CA ALA A 97 9.64 18.94 -19.89
C ALA A 97 9.19 18.12 -18.66
N SER A 98 10.10 17.38 -18.04
CA SER A 98 9.88 16.61 -16.81
C SER A 98 9.43 17.48 -15.63
N LEU A 99 10.03 18.67 -15.47
CA LEU A 99 9.61 19.63 -14.46
C LEU A 99 8.24 20.25 -14.80
N MET A 100 7.96 20.57 -16.06
CA MET A 100 6.66 21.09 -16.50
C MET A 100 5.52 20.10 -16.20
N ALA A 101 5.74 18.79 -16.37
CA ALA A 101 4.79 17.75 -15.98
C ALA A 101 4.54 17.71 -14.46
N ALA A 102 5.59 17.88 -13.64
CA ALA A 102 5.46 17.99 -12.18
C ALA A 102 4.69 19.26 -11.75
N GLN A 103 4.95 20.41 -12.38
CA GLN A 103 4.20 21.65 -12.14
C GLN A 103 2.72 21.51 -12.53
N GLN A 104 2.44 20.86 -13.67
CA GLN A 104 1.08 20.58 -14.10
C GLN A 104 0.35 19.63 -13.12
N TYR A 105 1.03 18.61 -12.59
CA TYR A 105 0.47 17.74 -11.55
C TYR A 105 0.14 18.47 -10.25
N CYS A 106 0.96 19.46 -9.84
CA CYS A 106 0.66 20.30 -8.67
C CYS A 106 -0.68 21.04 -8.87
N LEU A 107 -0.82 21.70 -10.03
CA LEU A 107 -1.94 22.57 -10.41
C LEU A 107 -3.19 21.85 -10.94
N VAL A 108 -3.13 20.54 -11.20
CA VAL A 108 -4.24 19.79 -11.80
C VAL A 108 -5.48 19.84 -10.91
N THR A 109 -6.66 20.06 -11.51
CA THR A 109 -7.94 20.12 -10.78
C THR A 109 -8.83 18.89 -11.00
N THR A 110 -8.50 18.05 -11.99
CA THR A 110 -9.11 16.74 -12.24
C THR A 110 -8.42 15.65 -11.39
N CYS A 111 -8.86 14.39 -11.51
CA CYS A 111 -8.37 13.26 -10.70
C CYS A 111 -6.83 13.08 -10.78
N ARG A 112 -6.14 13.28 -9.64
CA ARG A 112 -4.67 13.14 -9.56
C ARG A 112 -4.17 11.75 -9.97
N ARG A 113 -4.90 10.68 -9.60
CA ARG A 113 -4.57 9.31 -10.02
C ARG A 113 -4.69 9.13 -11.54
N LYS A 114 -5.70 9.70 -12.19
CA LYS A 114 -5.85 9.65 -13.66
C LYS A 114 -4.72 10.41 -14.36
N PHE A 115 -4.30 11.56 -13.82
CA PHE A 115 -3.14 12.29 -14.35
C PHE A 115 -1.85 11.45 -14.29
N LEU A 116 -1.55 10.83 -13.13
CA LEU A 116 -0.38 9.96 -12.96
C LEU A 116 -0.40 8.77 -13.92
N LEU A 117 -1.52 8.03 -13.97
CA LEU A 117 -1.66 6.86 -14.85
C LEU A 117 -1.46 7.26 -16.33
N ASN A 118 -2.15 8.32 -16.78
CA ASN A 118 -2.03 8.81 -18.16
C ASN A 118 -0.58 9.21 -18.52
N HIS A 119 0.20 9.77 -17.57
CA HIS A 119 1.61 10.13 -17.79
C HIS A 119 2.51 8.91 -18.03
N PHE A 120 2.20 7.77 -17.41
CA PHE A 120 2.88 6.49 -17.66
C PHE A 120 2.24 5.66 -18.78
N GLY A 121 1.29 6.22 -19.54
CA GLY A 121 0.61 5.55 -20.65
C GLY A 121 -0.58 4.66 -20.25
N GLU A 122 -0.92 4.58 -18.96
CA GLU A 122 -2.05 3.81 -18.45
C GLU A 122 -3.36 4.61 -18.55
N ASN A 123 -4.26 4.18 -19.43
CA ASN A 123 -5.56 4.84 -19.60
C ASN A 123 -6.57 4.38 -18.54
N SER A 124 -6.91 5.26 -17.60
CA SER A 124 -7.98 4.98 -16.62
C SER A 124 -9.37 5.10 -17.23
N SER A 125 -10.16 4.02 -17.15
CA SER A 125 -11.57 3.94 -17.57
C SER A 125 -12.53 4.75 -16.69
N THR A 126 -12.06 5.31 -15.58
CA THR A 126 -12.85 6.10 -14.62
C THR A 126 -12.28 7.50 -14.42
N ASP A 127 -13.09 8.55 -14.60
CA ASP A 127 -12.64 9.93 -14.45
C ASP A 127 -12.33 10.36 -13.00
N ARG A 128 -12.87 9.64 -12.01
CA ARG A 128 -12.67 9.90 -10.57
C ARG A 128 -12.21 8.62 -9.88
N CYS A 129 -11.15 8.70 -9.09
CA CYS A 129 -10.63 7.54 -8.34
C CYS A 129 -11.26 7.36 -6.94
N GLY A 130 -12.16 8.27 -6.53
CA GLY A 130 -12.76 8.30 -5.19
C GLY A 130 -11.82 8.72 -4.06
N ASN A 131 -10.51 8.44 -4.17
CA ASN A 131 -9.53 8.61 -3.10
C ASN A 131 -8.34 9.50 -3.53
N CYS A 132 -8.62 10.79 -3.78
CA CYS A 132 -7.66 11.89 -3.78
C CYS A 132 -8.40 13.21 -3.49
N ASP A 133 -7.71 14.25 -3.05
CA ASP A 133 -8.25 15.60 -2.79
C ASP A 133 -9.22 16.10 -3.88
N ASN A 134 -8.82 16.02 -5.16
CA ASN A 134 -9.61 16.43 -6.31
C ASN A 134 -10.86 15.54 -6.59
N CYS A 135 -10.98 14.39 -5.91
CA CYS A 135 -12.13 13.49 -6.01
C CYS A 135 -13.00 13.45 -4.75
N ILE A 136 -12.40 13.68 -3.57
CA ILE A 136 -13.04 13.65 -2.25
C ILE A 136 -13.74 14.99 -1.97
N VAL A 137 -13.05 16.11 -2.20
CA VAL A 137 -13.59 17.43 -1.88
C VAL A 137 -14.68 17.82 -2.87
N SER A 138 -15.90 18.03 -2.36
CA SER A 138 -17.01 18.65 -3.08
C SER A 138 -16.75 20.16 -3.24
N LYS A 139 -15.80 20.49 -4.12
CA LYS A 139 -15.48 21.87 -4.48
C LYS A 139 -16.75 22.58 -4.96
N LYS A 140 -17.01 23.78 -4.43
CA LYS A 140 -18.16 24.59 -4.83
C LYS A 140 -18.05 24.89 -6.32
N GLU A 141 -19.00 24.39 -7.10
CA GLU A 141 -19.07 24.65 -8.52
C GLU A 141 -19.69 26.03 -8.78
N ARG A 142 -19.16 26.74 -9.78
CA ARG A 142 -19.62 28.06 -10.21
C ARG A 142 -19.61 28.09 -11.73
N ASP A 143 -20.61 28.73 -12.34
CA ASP A 143 -20.51 29.07 -13.75
C ASP A 143 -19.43 30.15 -13.95
N MET A 144 -18.43 29.81 -14.76
CA MET A 144 -17.32 30.68 -15.16
C MET A 144 -17.33 30.93 -16.67
N SER A 145 -18.47 30.68 -17.32
CA SER A 145 -18.70 30.85 -18.76
C SER A 145 -18.13 32.16 -19.34
N ARG A 146 -18.40 33.29 -18.66
CA ARG A 146 -17.93 34.63 -19.04
C ARG A 146 -16.42 34.77 -18.91
N GLU A 147 -15.85 34.42 -17.77
CA GLU A 147 -14.41 34.51 -17.53
C GLU A 147 -13.63 33.57 -18.44
N ALA A 148 -14.13 32.36 -18.67
CA ALA A 148 -13.57 31.39 -19.59
C ALA A 148 -13.55 31.90 -21.04
N PHE A 149 -14.63 32.55 -21.49
CA PHE A 149 -14.67 33.25 -22.77
C PHE A 149 -13.61 34.35 -22.86
N LEU A 150 -13.52 35.22 -21.85
CA LEU A 150 -12.55 36.32 -21.84
C LEU A 150 -11.10 35.83 -21.97
N ILE A 151 -10.69 34.78 -21.24
CA ILE A 151 -9.32 34.27 -21.33
C ILE A 151 -9.05 33.51 -22.64
N MET A 152 -10.00 32.71 -23.15
CA MET A 152 -9.83 32.02 -24.43
C MET A 152 -9.81 32.99 -25.62
N ALA A 153 -10.73 33.96 -25.66
CA ALA A 153 -10.75 35.00 -26.69
C ALA A 153 -9.50 35.89 -26.63
N CYS A 154 -8.96 36.16 -25.44
CA CYS A 154 -7.70 36.92 -25.31
C CYS A 154 -6.49 36.10 -25.79
N ILE A 155 -6.42 34.80 -25.50
CA ILE A 155 -5.38 33.90 -26.02
C ILE A 155 -5.42 33.84 -27.56
N GLN A 156 -6.61 33.73 -28.15
CA GLN A 156 -6.81 33.76 -29.60
C GLN A 156 -6.41 35.12 -30.20
N SER A 157 -6.79 36.23 -29.56
CA SER A 157 -6.42 37.60 -29.97
C SER A 157 -4.90 37.83 -29.93
N CYS A 158 -4.22 37.29 -28.91
CA CYS A 158 -2.76 37.26 -28.82
C CYS A 158 -2.10 36.22 -29.76
N ARG A 159 -2.87 35.64 -30.70
CA ARG A 159 -2.43 34.69 -31.74
C ARG A 159 -1.81 33.39 -31.21
N GLY A 160 -2.08 33.02 -29.96
CA GLY A 160 -1.56 31.79 -29.32
C GLY A 160 -0.03 31.72 -29.16
N LYS A 161 0.72 32.81 -29.41
CA LYS A 161 2.21 32.81 -29.42
C LYS A 161 2.86 33.08 -28.06
N TRP A 162 2.09 33.08 -26.97
CA TRP A 162 2.55 33.52 -25.65
C TRP A 162 2.13 32.55 -24.55
N GLY A 163 2.94 32.49 -23.48
CA GLY A 163 2.53 31.86 -22.23
C GLY A 163 1.53 32.74 -21.45
N LEU A 164 0.87 32.16 -20.45
CA LEU A 164 -0.27 32.74 -19.72
C LEU A 164 -0.07 34.15 -19.17
N ASN A 165 1.17 34.58 -18.88
CA ASN A 165 1.44 35.93 -18.39
C ASN A 165 0.90 37.02 -19.34
N MET A 166 1.07 36.88 -20.67
CA MET A 166 0.68 37.96 -21.60
C MET A 166 -0.84 38.14 -21.69
N PRO A 167 -1.67 37.10 -21.96
CA PRO A 167 -3.13 37.27 -22.00
C PRO A 167 -3.71 37.72 -20.64
N VAL A 168 -3.15 37.25 -19.53
CA VAL A 168 -3.60 37.64 -18.18
C VAL A 168 -3.28 39.11 -17.89
N ASP A 169 -2.10 39.60 -18.27
CA ASP A 169 -1.74 41.01 -18.08
C ASP A 169 -2.54 41.93 -19.00
N VAL A 170 -2.87 41.50 -20.22
CA VAL A 170 -3.80 42.20 -21.13
C VAL A 170 -5.21 42.28 -20.53
N LEU A 171 -5.79 41.16 -20.07
CA LEU A 171 -7.10 41.16 -19.40
C LEU A 171 -7.12 42.04 -18.14
N ARG A 172 -6.04 42.05 -17.35
CA ARG A 172 -5.94 42.93 -16.17
C ARG A 172 -5.62 44.39 -16.51
N GLY A 173 -5.44 44.72 -17.78
CA GLY A 173 -5.29 46.09 -18.27
C GLY A 173 -3.89 46.68 -18.04
N SER A 174 -2.87 45.81 -17.98
CA SER A 174 -1.47 46.20 -17.81
C SER A 174 -0.98 47.04 -18.99
N ARG A 175 -0.09 47.99 -18.71
CA ARG A 175 0.59 48.84 -19.70
C ARG A 175 2.10 48.60 -19.68
N SER A 176 2.51 47.34 -19.49
CA SER A 176 3.92 46.96 -19.60
C SER A 176 4.43 47.21 -21.02
N LYS A 177 5.71 47.53 -21.18
CA LYS A 177 6.28 47.85 -22.50
C LYS A 177 6.00 46.73 -23.54
N LYS A 178 6.08 45.46 -23.13
CA LYS A 178 5.81 44.29 -24.00
C LYS A 178 4.36 44.20 -24.52
N ILE A 179 3.39 44.84 -23.86
CA ILE A 179 2.00 44.92 -24.32
C ILE A 179 1.87 46.03 -25.38
N ILE A 180 2.51 47.18 -25.14
CA ILE A 180 2.50 48.34 -26.04
C ILE A 180 3.28 48.05 -27.33
N ASP A 181 4.47 47.45 -27.22
CA ASP A 181 5.28 46.98 -28.35
C ASP A 181 4.55 45.92 -29.22
N ALA A 182 3.46 45.31 -28.70
CA ALA A 182 2.63 44.33 -29.38
C ALA A 182 1.22 44.86 -29.77
N GLU A 183 0.96 46.15 -29.52
CA GLU A 183 -0.33 46.83 -29.69
C GLU A 183 -1.54 46.21 -28.94
N PHE A 184 -1.27 45.39 -27.91
CA PHE A 184 -2.31 44.66 -27.19
C PHE A 184 -3.14 45.56 -26.25
N GLU A 185 -2.75 46.82 -26.02
CA GLU A 185 -3.57 47.84 -25.36
C GLU A 185 -4.75 48.32 -26.21
N LYS A 186 -4.73 48.07 -27.52
CA LYS A 186 -5.82 48.43 -28.45
C LYS A 186 -6.91 47.35 -28.55
N LEU A 187 -6.69 46.17 -27.95
CA LEU A 187 -7.65 45.07 -27.98
C LEU A 187 -8.90 45.40 -27.13
N PRO A 188 -10.13 45.09 -27.59
CA PRO A 188 -11.35 45.36 -26.83
C PRO A 188 -11.47 44.55 -25.53
N LEU A 189 -10.59 43.55 -25.34
CA LEU A 189 -10.48 42.74 -24.13
C LEU A 189 -9.56 43.36 -23.07
N HIS A 190 -8.81 44.42 -23.40
CA HIS A 190 -7.86 45.05 -22.48
C HIS A 190 -8.54 45.60 -21.23
N GLY A 191 -8.13 45.15 -20.05
CA GLY A 191 -8.68 45.61 -18.79
C GLY A 191 -10.07 45.08 -18.40
N LEU A 192 -10.72 44.23 -19.20
CA LEU A 192 -12.03 43.64 -18.84
C LEU A 192 -11.95 42.67 -17.64
N GLY A 193 -10.77 42.12 -17.35
CA GLY A 193 -10.50 41.19 -16.26
C GLY A 193 -9.89 41.81 -14.99
N LYS A 194 -9.93 43.14 -14.84
CA LYS A 194 -9.37 43.87 -13.67
C LYS A 194 -9.89 43.40 -12.31
N GLY A 195 -11.10 42.85 -12.25
CA GLY A 195 -11.73 42.40 -11.00
C GLY A 195 -11.08 41.18 -10.35
N TYR A 196 -10.14 40.49 -11.02
CA TYR A 196 -9.48 39.28 -10.48
C TYR A 196 -7.95 39.39 -10.48
N SER A 197 -7.31 38.62 -9.60
CA SER A 197 -5.85 38.58 -9.45
C SER A 197 -5.14 37.88 -10.62
N SER A 198 -3.83 38.11 -10.79
CA SER A 198 -3.04 37.36 -11.78
C SER A 198 -3.03 35.86 -11.49
N ASN A 199 -3.10 35.47 -10.20
CA ASN A 199 -3.15 34.06 -9.81
C ASN A 199 -4.50 33.42 -10.12
N TRP A 200 -5.61 34.12 -9.85
CA TRP A 200 -6.98 33.71 -10.18
C TRP A 200 -7.12 33.39 -11.67
N TRP A 201 -6.70 34.32 -12.55
CA TRP A 201 -6.76 34.14 -14.00
C TRP A 201 -5.91 32.97 -14.50
N LYS A 202 -4.73 32.77 -13.91
CA LYS A 202 -3.86 31.63 -14.22
C LYS A 202 -4.47 30.31 -13.73
N ALA A 203 -5.12 30.30 -12.56
CA ALA A 203 -5.79 29.13 -12.02
C ALA A 203 -6.96 28.70 -12.93
N LEU A 204 -7.81 29.64 -13.38
CA LEU A 204 -8.82 29.38 -14.40
C LEU A 204 -8.21 28.84 -15.69
N ALA A 205 -7.12 29.41 -16.19
CA ALA A 205 -6.45 28.90 -17.38
C ALA A 205 -5.92 27.46 -17.19
N CYS A 206 -5.34 27.13 -16.04
CA CYS A 206 -4.93 25.75 -15.69
C CYS A 206 -6.13 24.79 -15.59
N GLN A 207 -7.30 25.25 -15.16
CA GLN A 207 -8.54 24.46 -15.25
C GLN A 207 -8.94 24.23 -16.72
N LEU A 208 -8.96 25.28 -17.54
CA LEU A 208 -9.31 25.14 -18.96
C LEU A 208 -8.35 24.24 -19.73
N ILE A 209 -7.07 24.19 -19.36
CA ILE A 209 -6.11 23.18 -19.84
C ILE A 209 -6.50 21.78 -19.32
N SER A 210 -6.77 21.63 -18.02
CA SER A 210 -7.16 20.35 -17.39
C SER A 210 -8.45 19.74 -17.95
N TYR A 211 -9.40 20.57 -18.41
CA TYR A 211 -10.64 20.17 -19.07
C TYR A 211 -10.55 20.19 -20.62
N GLY A 212 -9.36 20.44 -21.18
CA GLY A 212 -9.06 20.34 -22.62
C GLY A 212 -9.63 21.44 -23.51
N TYR A 213 -10.03 22.59 -22.97
CA TYR A 213 -10.45 23.79 -23.74
C TYR A 213 -9.25 24.63 -24.20
N LEU A 214 -8.17 24.65 -23.42
CA LEU A 214 -6.87 25.22 -23.80
C LEU A 214 -5.86 24.09 -24.03
N MET A 215 -4.85 24.37 -24.84
CA MET A 215 -3.70 23.49 -25.07
C MET A 215 -2.41 24.24 -24.75
N GLN A 216 -1.44 23.52 -24.19
CA GLN A 216 -0.13 24.02 -23.83
C GLN A 216 0.91 23.41 -24.78
N THR A 217 1.69 24.25 -25.46
CA THR A 217 2.69 23.81 -26.45
C THR A 217 4.07 24.27 -26.03
N VAL A 218 5.01 23.32 -25.92
CA VAL A 218 6.39 23.57 -25.50
C VAL A 218 7.27 23.68 -26.75
N ASN A 219 7.75 24.89 -27.03
CA ASN A 219 8.64 25.18 -28.14
C ASN A 219 10.04 25.53 -27.59
N ASP A 220 10.95 24.55 -27.65
CA ASP A 220 12.32 24.59 -27.13
C ASP A 220 12.44 24.93 -25.63
N LEU A 221 12.45 26.23 -25.31
CA LEU A 221 12.55 26.78 -23.95
C LEU A 221 11.30 27.58 -23.53
N TYR A 222 10.38 27.83 -24.46
CA TYR A 222 9.24 28.71 -24.25
C TYR A 222 7.93 27.94 -24.33
N VAL A 223 7.08 28.14 -23.32
CA VAL A 223 5.74 27.56 -23.28
C VAL A 223 4.73 28.57 -23.81
N THR A 224 4.02 28.18 -24.85
CA THR A 224 2.89 28.93 -25.43
C THR A 224 1.57 28.25 -25.07
N VAL A 225 0.50 29.03 -24.98
CA VAL A 225 -0.86 28.50 -24.77
C VAL A 225 -1.75 28.93 -25.92
N SER A 226 -2.50 27.96 -26.45
CA SER A 226 -3.43 28.11 -27.56
C SER A 226 -4.82 27.62 -27.14
N VAL A 227 -5.84 27.99 -27.91
CA VAL A 227 -7.18 27.45 -27.77
C VAL A 227 -7.22 26.08 -28.47
N SER A 228 -7.82 25.06 -27.84
CA SER A 228 -8.00 23.75 -28.49
C SER A 228 -9.25 23.76 -29.39
N SER A 229 -9.44 22.75 -30.24
CA SER A 229 -10.69 22.62 -31.02
C SER A 229 -11.96 22.61 -30.13
N LYS A 230 -11.88 22.09 -28.90
CA LYS A 230 -12.97 22.15 -27.91
C LYS A 230 -13.20 23.58 -27.38
N GLY A 231 -12.12 24.34 -27.19
CA GLY A 231 -12.19 25.77 -26.88
C GLY A 231 -12.73 26.61 -28.05
N GLU A 232 -12.36 26.29 -29.29
CA GLU A 232 -12.90 26.94 -30.49
C GLU A 232 -14.39 26.68 -30.67
N GLN A 233 -14.86 25.46 -30.38
CA GLN A 233 -16.29 25.12 -30.33
C GLN A 233 -17.03 25.93 -29.25
N PHE A 234 -16.42 26.12 -28.07
CA PHE A 234 -16.98 26.96 -26.99
C PHE A 234 -17.04 28.44 -27.39
N LEU A 235 -15.97 28.98 -27.99
CA LEU A 235 -15.96 30.36 -28.50
C LEU A 235 -16.95 30.57 -29.65
N SER A 236 -17.12 29.59 -30.54
CA SER A 236 -18.03 29.68 -31.69
C SER A 236 -19.51 29.49 -31.34
N SER A 237 -19.80 28.90 -30.18
CA SER A 237 -21.17 28.79 -29.63
C SER A 237 -21.55 29.95 -28.70
N ALA A 238 -20.59 30.82 -28.36
CA ALA A 238 -20.84 32.07 -27.65
C ALA A 238 -21.44 33.15 -28.55
N ARG A 239 -22.34 33.96 -27.98
CA ARG A 239 -22.98 35.13 -28.60
C ARG A 239 -23.05 36.27 -27.57
N PRO A 240 -23.17 37.53 -27.99
CA PRO A 240 -23.32 38.67 -27.07
C PRO A 240 -24.45 38.47 -26.04
N ASP A 241 -25.55 37.85 -26.46
CA ASP A 241 -26.76 37.64 -25.66
C ASP A 241 -26.84 36.24 -25.00
N TYR A 242 -25.90 35.34 -25.30
CA TYR A 242 -25.88 33.97 -24.77
C TYR A 242 -24.46 33.42 -24.71
N GLN A 243 -23.98 33.15 -23.50
CA GLN A 243 -22.76 32.40 -23.28
C GLN A 243 -23.11 30.93 -22.95
N PRO A 244 -22.53 29.93 -23.64
CA PRO A 244 -22.65 28.53 -23.22
C PRO A 244 -22.16 28.36 -21.77
N PRO A 245 -22.96 27.76 -20.86
CA PRO A 245 -22.56 27.56 -19.48
C PRO A 245 -21.27 26.74 -19.36
N LEU A 246 -20.37 27.15 -18.46
CA LEU A 246 -19.15 26.44 -18.12
C LEU A 246 -18.99 26.39 -16.61
N VAL A 247 -19.72 25.45 -16.02
CA VAL A 247 -19.66 25.13 -14.60
C VAL A 247 -18.32 24.47 -14.28
N LEU A 248 -17.53 25.11 -13.42
CA LEU A 248 -16.21 24.65 -13.00
C LEU A 248 -16.09 24.67 -11.47
N PRO A 249 -15.30 23.76 -10.87
CA PRO A 249 -15.04 23.77 -9.43
C PRO A 249 -14.13 24.93 -9.04
N VAL A 250 -14.53 25.76 -8.07
CA VAL A 250 -13.66 26.82 -7.52
C VAL A 250 -12.44 26.17 -6.86
N SER A 251 -11.23 26.64 -7.22
CA SER A 251 -9.98 26.25 -6.55
C SER A 251 -9.62 27.24 -5.44
N SER A 252 -8.68 26.87 -4.57
CA SER A 252 -8.21 27.74 -3.47
C SER A 252 -7.65 29.08 -3.97
N GLU A 253 -6.93 29.08 -5.10
CA GLU A 253 -6.41 30.31 -5.74
C GLU A 253 -7.49 31.16 -6.45
N MET A 254 -8.75 30.72 -6.42
CA MET A 254 -9.90 31.38 -7.06
C MET A 254 -10.97 31.85 -6.04
N VAL A 255 -10.66 31.79 -4.75
CA VAL A 255 -11.43 32.45 -3.69
C VAL A 255 -10.87 33.86 -3.51
N ASP A 256 -11.72 34.88 -3.66
CA ASP A 256 -11.32 36.28 -3.47
C ASP A 256 -11.30 36.65 -1.97
N ASP A 257 -10.14 37.07 -1.45
CA ASP A 257 -9.91 37.40 -0.02
C ASP A 257 -10.91 38.43 0.55
N ASP A 258 -11.35 39.37 -0.27
CA ASP A 258 -12.11 40.58 0.12
C ASP A 258 -13.52 40.32 0.71
N LYS A 259 -13.94 39.06 0.87
CA LYS A 259 -15.21 38.69 1.53
C LYS A 259 -15.08 37.79 2.76
N HIS A 260 -13.88 37.37 3.16
CA HIS A 260 -13.70 36.40 4.26
C HIS A 260 -13.13 36.96 5.58
N LYS A 261 -12.98 38.28 5.73
CA LYS A 261 -12.63 38.93 7.01
C LYS A 261 -13.71 38.88 8.11
N SER A 262 -14.88 38.29 7.85
CA SER A 262 -15.97 38.18 8.83
C SER A 262 -16.67 36.82 8.80
N LYS A 263 -15.90 35.72 8.80
CA LYS A 263 -16.36 34.39 9.21
C LYS A 263 -15.22 33.52 9.76
N SER A 264 -14.68 33.93 10.91
CA SER A 264 -13.90 33.04 11.78
C SER A 264 -14.85 32.09 12.50
N GLY A 265 -15.20 30.98 11.86
CA GLY A 265 -16.10 29.96 12.40
C GLY A 265 -16.01 28.71 11.55
N GLU A 266 -15.83 27.57 12.23
CA GLU A 266 -15.80 26.22 11.64
C GLU A 266 -14.79 26.06 10.49
N ALA A 267 -13.52 25.84 10.86
CA ALA A 267 -12.71 24.93 10.07
C ALA A 267 -13.39 23.55 10.15
N GLU A 268 -14.02 23.12 9.05
CA GLU A 268 -14.57 21.76 8.94
C GLU A 268 -13.47 20.76 9.31
N GLU A 269 -13.72 19.89 10.30
CA GLU A 269 -12.73 18.92 10.76
C GLU A 269 -12.36 17.97 9.62
N PHE A 270 -11.19 18.20 9.02
CA PHE A 270 -10.57 17.23 8.14
C PHE A 270 -10.21 16.01 9.00
N LYS A 271 -11.12 15.02 9.01
CA LYS A 271 -11.17 13.91 9.98
C LYS A 271 -9.79 13.45 10.41
N SER A 272 -9.56 13.49 11.73
CA SER A 272 -8.28 13.19 12.37
C SER A 272 -7.57 12.00 11.72
N LEU A 273 -6.30 12.17 11.34
CA LEU A 273 -5.58 11.22 10.49
C LEU A 273 -5.52 9.79 11.08
N ALA A 274 -5.75 9.64 12.38
CA ALA A 274 -5.94 8.35 13.06
C ALA A 274 -7.05 7.47 12.45
N THR A 275 -8.01 8.03 11.69
CA THR A 275 -9.09 7.24 11.08
C THR A 275 -8.65 6.37 9.90
N PHE A 276 -7.48 6.61 9.28
CA PHE A 276 -7.03 5.81 8.12
C PHE A 276 -6.60 4.39 8.50
N ASP A 277 -5.93 4.21 9.64
CA ASP A 277 -5.60 2.87 10.17
C ASP A 277 -6.88 2.10 10.57
N CYS A 278 -7.92 2.85 10.96
CA CYS A 278 -9.13 2.34 11.60
C CYS A 278 -10.27 1.96 10.64
N GLU A 279 -10.12 2.04 9.31
CA GLU A 279 -11.16 1.58 8.39
C GLU A 279 -11.52 0.10 8.65
N GLY A 280 -12.78 -0.14 9.05
CA GLY A 280 -13.33 -1.47 9.34
C GLY A 280 -13.35 -1.90 10.81
N PHE A 281 -12.79 -1.12 11.73
CA PHE A 281 -12.76 -1.44 13.17
C PHE A 281 -13.85 -0.71 13.98
N SER A 282 -14.32 -1.32 15.07
CA SER A 282 -14.90 -0.59 16.20
C SER A 282 -13.81 0.06 17.07
N GLU A 283 -14.16 1.04 17.91
CA GLU A 283 -13.21 1.73 18.79
C GLU A 283 -12.42 0.77 19.70
N VAL A 284 -13.07 -0.28 20.19
CA VAL A 284 -12.48 -1.31 21.06
C VAL A 284 -11.50 -2.20 20.28
N GLU A 285 -11.79 -2.50 19.01
CA GLU A 285 -10.88 -3.29 18.17
C GLU A 285 -9.70 -2.47 17.65
N ALA A 286 -9.88 -1.15 17.47
CA ALA A 286 -8.77 -0.24 17.20
C ALA A 286 -7.80 -0.15 18.40
N GLN A 287 -8.31 -0.17 19.64
CA GLN A 287 -7.48 -0.30 20.85
C GLN A 287 -6.73 -1.64 20.90
N LEU A 288 -7.41 -2.76 20.62
CA LEU A 288 -6.77 -4.07 20.50
C LEU A 288 -5.65 -4.09 19.43
N TYR A 289 -5.90 -3.47 18.28
CA TYR A 289 -4.92 -3.37 17.19
C TYR A 289 -3.66 -2.60 17.62
N GLN A 290 -3.81 -1.44 18.27
CA GLN A 290 -2.66 -0.66 18.79
C GLN A 290 -1.85 -1.45 19.83
N LEU A 291 -2.52 -2.10 20.77
CA LEU A 291 -1.85 -2.91 21.80
C LEU A 291 -1.09 -4.12 21.20
N LEU A 292 -1.61 -4.73 20.13
CA LEU A 292 -0.89 -5.78 19.39
C LEU A 292 0.31 -5.25 18.59
N LEU A 293 0.27 -4.00 18.10
CA LEU A 293 1.43 -3.35 17.49
C LEU A 293 2.54 -3.07 18.54
N GLU A 294 2.17 -2.65 19.74
CA GLU A 294 3.12 -2.46 20.85
C GLU A 294 3.79 -3.77 21.27
N GLU A 295 3.04 -4.87 21.43
CA GLU A 295 3.62 -6.17 21.79
C GLU A 295 4.55 -6.71 20.67
N ARG A 296 4.18 -6.52 19.41
CA ARG A 296 5.07 -6.81 18.28
C ARG A 296 6.36 -5.98 18.33
N LEU A 297 6.30 -4.70 18.72
CA LEU A 297 7.47 -3.84 18.89
C LEU A 297 8.36 -4.27 20.07
N LYS A 298 7.76 -4.70 21.19
CA LYS A 298 8.48 -5.26 22.35
C LYS A 298 9.23 -6.55 21.95
N LEU A 299 8.58 -7.45 21.22
CA LEU A 299 9.21 -8.65 20.65
C LEU A 299 10.35 -8.33 19.67
N ALA A 300 10.12 -7.38 18.75
CA ALA A 300 11.11 -6.98 17.75
C ALA A 300 12.40 -6.45 18.39
N ARG A 301 12.26 -5.62 19.44
CA ARG A 301 13.39 -5.13 20.24
C ARG A 301 14.12 -6.25 20.98
N GLY A 302 13.40 -7.22 21.53
CA GLY A 302 13.99 -8.40 22.18
C GLY A 302 14.79 -9.32 21.24
N VAL A 303 14.43 -9.36 19.96
CA VAL A 303 15.13 -10.14 18.91
C VAL A 303 16.16 -9.30 18.12
N GLY A 304 16.14 -7.97 18.27
CA GLY A 304 17.00 -7.06 17.52
C GLY A 304 16.60 -6.85 16.05
N THR A 305 15.34 -7.13 15.69
CA THR A 305 14.81 -7.06 14.32
C THR A 305 13.82 -5.91 14.14
N ALA A 306 13.30 -5.70 12.92
CA ALA A 306 12.24 -4.73 12.65
C ALA A 306 10.85 -5.33 12.92
N PRO A 307 9.86 -4.57 13.45
CA PRO A 307 8.54 -5.12 13.80
C PRO A 307 7.82 -5.82 12.64
N TYR A 308 7.88 -5.26 11.44
CA TYR A 308 7.27 -5.84 10.24
C TYR A 308 7.90 -7.17 9.80
N ALA A 309 9.11 -7.49 10.25
CA ALA A 309 9.80 -8.74 9.95
C ALA A 309 9.34 -9.92 10.83
N ILE A 310 8.69 -9.64 11.97
CA ILE A 310 7.97 -10.66 12.75
C ILE A 310 6.66 -11.01 12.02
N CYS A 311 5.86 -9.99 11.71
CA CYS A 311 4.66 -10.08 10.88
C CYS A 311 4.24 -8.69 10.39
N GLY A 312 3.60 -8.60 9.23
CA GLY A 312 3.17 -7.32 8.65
C GLY A 312 1.97 -6.69 9.40
N ASP A 313 1.80 -5.37 9.25
CA ASP A 313 0.74 -4.60 9.92
C ASP A 313 -0.66 -5.10 9.51
N GLN A 314 -0.81 -5.60 8.28
CA GLN A 314 -2.05 -6.23 7.79
C GLN A 314 -2.33 -7.58 8.47
N THR A 315 -1.29 -8.35 8.83
CA THR A 315 -1.43 -9.59 9.61
C THR A 315 -1.88 -9.28 11.03
N ILE A 316 -1.31 -8.24 11.67
CA ILE A 316 -1.80 -7.76 12.98
C ILE A 316 -3.25 -7.27 12.88
N LYS A 317 -3.64 -6.60 11.79
CA LYS A 317 -5.03 -6.17 11.55
C LYS A 317 -5.98 -7.38 11.44
N ASN A 318 -5.59 -8.41 10.70
CA ASN A 318 -6.35 -9.65 10.58
C ASN A 318 -6.42 -10.44 11.91
N ILE A 319 -5.37 -10.39 12.73
CA ILE A 319 -5.35 -10.98 14.09
C ILE A 319 -6.32 -10.23 15.03
N ALA A 320 -6.33 -8.90 15.01
CA ALA A 320 -7.23 -8.08 15.85
C ALA A 320 -8.72 -8.29 15.51
N LEU A 321 -9.04 -8.57 14.24
CA LEU A 321 -10.39 -8.93 13.78
C LEU A 321 -10.76 -10.38 14.15
N THR A 322 -9.90 -11.35 13.83
CA THR A 322 -10.18 -12.79 14.01
C THR A 322 -10.12 -13.25 15.48
N ARG A 323 -9.30 -12.58 16.30
CA ARG A 323 -9.04 -12.87 17.73
C ARG A 323 -8.83 -14.37 18.03
N PRO A 324 -7.88 -15.04 17.33
CA PRO A 324 -7.73 -16.49 17.37
C PRO A 324 -7.39 -17.01 18.77
N SER A 325 -8.10 -18.04 19.23
CA SER A 325 -7.86 -18.73 20.49
C SER A 325 -6.91 -19.93 20.38
N THR A 326 -6.70 -20.44 19.15
CA THR A 326 -5.93 -21.66 18.83
C THR A 326 -4.78 -21.36 17.85
N LYS A 327 -3.73 -22.21 17.87
CA LYS A 327 -2.64 -22.15 16.86
C LYS A 327 -3.15 -22.39 15.44
N ALA A 328 -4.17 -23.24 15.26
CA ALA A 328 -4.78 -23.51 13.97
C ALA A 328 -5.47 -22.27 13.37
N ARG A 329 -6.26 -21.54 14.15
CA ARG A 329 -6.87 -20.28 13.69
C ARG A 329 -5.82 -19.23 13.39
N LEU A 330 -4.79 -19.11 14.23
CA LEU A 330 -3.67 -18.20 13.98
C LEU A 330 -2.94 -18.57 12.68
N ALA A 331 -2.69 -19.86 12.43
CA ALA A 331 -2.01 -20.35 11.22
C ALA A 331 -2.81 -20.14 9.92
N ASN A 332 -4.13 -20.01 10.01
CA ASN A 332 -4.98 -19.75 8.85
C ASN A 332 -4.95 -18.27 8.40
N ILE A 333 -4.47 -17.34 9.24
CA ILE A 333 -4.46 -15.89 8.96
C ILE A 333 -3.37 -15.50 7.96
N ASP A 334 -3.73 -14.65 7.00
CA ASP A 334 -2.80 -14.18 5.96
C ASP A 334 -1.58 -13.43 6.51
N GLY A 335 -0.40 -13.91 6.09
CA GLY A 335 0.91 -13.43 6.50
C GLY A 335 1.45 -14.05 7.80
N VAL A 336 0.67 -14.90 8.50
CA VAL A 336 1.23 -15.79 9.52
C VAL A 336 2.04 -16.88 8.82
N ASN A 337 3.28 -17.07 9.25
CA ASN A 337 4.20 -18.07 8.71
C ASN A 337 4.58 -19.12 9.78
N GLN A 338 5.12 -20.26 9.35
CA GLN A 338 5.44 -21.36 10.27
C GLN A 338 6.48 -20.98 11.35
N HIS A 339 7.43 -20.11 11.01
CA HIS A 339 8.42 -19.62 11.97
C HIS A 339 7.77 -18.76 13.07
N LEU A 340 6.83 -17.88 12.72
CA LEU A 340 6.06 -17.08 13.67
C LEU A 340 5.24 -17.97 14.63
N LEU A 341 4.60 -19.01 14.11
CA LEU A 341 3.81 -19.98 14.90
C LEU A 341 4.66 -20.77 15.91
N VAL A 342 5.86 -21.19 15.50
CA VAL A 342 6.78 -21.95 16.35
C VAL A 342 7.48 -21.05 17.37
N THR A 343 7.96 -19.89 16.96
CA THR A 343 8.83 -19.01 17.79
C THR A 343 8.03 -18.07 18.70
N HIS A 344 6.83 -17.64 18.31
CA HIS A 344 6.04 -16.66 19.05
C HIS A 344 4.55 -17.01 19.21
N GLY A 345 4.07 -18.12 18.62
CA GLY A 345 2.62 -18.42 18.53
C GLY A 345 1.91 -18.52 19.89
N ASP A 346 2.49 -19.20 20.88
CA ASP A 346 1.89 -19.31 22.22
C ASP A 346 1.78 -17.95 22.91
N HIS A 347 2.79 -17.10 22.75
CA HIS A 347 2.84 -15.77 23.34
C HIS A 347 1.83 -14.82 22.70
N PHE A 348 1.68 -14.85 21.36
CA PHE A 348 0.59 -14.14 20.68
C PHE A 348 -0.78 -14.61 21.17
N LEU A 349 -1.03 -15.91 21.30
CA LEU A 349 -2.31 -16.43 21.80
C LEU A 349 -2.59 -16.02 23.25
N GLN A 350 -1.57 -15.97 24.11
CA GLN A 350 -1.70 -15.48 25.48
C GLN A 350 -2.03 -13.98 25.51
N ILE A 351 -1.34 -13.16 24.71
CA ILE A 351 -1.61 -11.72 24.56
C ILE A 351 -3.04 -11.50 24.05
N ILE A 352 -3.43 -12.14 22.95
CA ILE A 352 -4.76 -11.99 22.33
C ILE A 352 -5.85 -12.35 23.34
N ARG A 353 -5.67 -13.41 24.14
CA ARG A 353 -6.60 -13.81 25.20
C ARG A 353 -6.70 -12.75 26.30
N ASN A 354 -5.57 -12.30 26.84
CA ASN A 354 -5.52 -11.31 27.92
C ASN A 354 -6.11 -9.95 27.48
N LEU A 355 -5.74 -9.46 26.29
CA LEU A 355 -6.23 -8.20 25.75
C LEU A 355 -7.72 -8.26 25.41
N SER A 356 -8.19 -9.35 24.79
CA SER A 356 -9.62 -9.52 24.47
C SER A 356 -10.46 -9.61 25.75
N GLN A 357 -9.96 -10.27 26.80
CA GLN A 357 -10.63 -10.29 28.11
C GLN A 357 -10.69 -8.90 28.75
N GLY A 358 -9.58 -8.14 28.77
CA GLY A 358 -9.55 -6.78 29.30
C GLY A 358 -10.46 -5.80 28.55
N LEU A 359 -10.70 -6.05 27.26
CA LEU A 359 -11.56 -5.25 26.38
C LEU A 359 -12.99 -5.82 26.22
N ASN A 360 -13.34 -6.90 26.94
CA ASN A 360 -14.62 -7.62 26.85
C ASN A 360 -15.00 -8.09 25.42
N LEU A 361 -14.00 -8.36 24.57
CA LEU A 361 -14.20 -8.90 23.22
C LEU A 361 -14.25 -10.44 23.24
N SER A 362 -15.20 -11.01 22.51
CA SER A 362 -15.17 -12.46 22.23
C SER A 362 -13.94 -12.81 21.39
N LEU A 363 -13.27 -13.88 21.78
CA LEU A 363 -12.33 -14.60 20.90
C LEU A 363 -13.09 -15.21 19.71
N ASP A 364 -12.31 -15.67 18.72
CA ASP A 364 -12.76 -16.53 17.63
C ASP A 364 -13.90 -15.96 16.76
N GLY A 365 -14.00 -14.63 16.70
CA GLY A 365 -14.91 -13.93 15.81
C GLY A 365 -14.68 -14.28 14.34
N GLU A 366 -15.76 -14.23 13.55
CA GLU A 366 -15.65 -14.30 12.09
C GLU A 366 -14.90 -13.08 11.58
N ALA A 367 -13.86 -13.31 10.76
CA ALA A 367 -13.20 -12.26 10.01
C ALA A 367 -14.15 -11.78 8.89
N SER A 368 -15.13 -10.95 9.25
CA SER A 368 -16.11 -10.41 8.30
C SER A 368 -15.38 -9.56 7.26
N LEU A 369 -15.11 -10.16 6.09
CA LEU A 369 -14.33 -9.57 5.00
C LEU A 369 -15.11 -8.46 4.30
N ARG A 370 -15.31 -7.34 5.02
CA ARG A 370 -15.49 -6.01 4.45
C ARG A 370 -14.16 -5.53 3.87
N THR A 371 -13.65 -6.29 2.89
CA THR A 371 -12.48 -5.94 2.10
C THR A 371 -12.74 -4.60 1.43
N ALA A 372 -12.16 -3.53 1.97
CA ALA A 372 -12.15 -2.22 1.33
C ALA A 372 -11.60 -2.41 -0.09
N MET A 373 -12.43 -2.19 -1.11
CA MET A 373 -12.16 -2.65 -2.47
C MET A 373 -11.04 -1.84 -3.15
N THR A 374 -9.79 -2.15 -2.81
CA THR A 374 -8.69 -2.12 -3.76
C THR A 374 -8.98 -3.17 -4.84
N ARG A 375 -9.80 -2.79 -5.83
CA ARG A 375 -10.06 -3.58 -7.04
C ARG A 375 -8.74 -3.81 -7.80
N LYS A 376 -8.01 -4.86 -7.43
CA LYS A 376 -7.24 -5.62 -8.41
C LYS A 376 -8.24 -6.03 -9.50
N VAL A 377 -8.03 -5.59 -10.72
CA VAL A 377 -8.89 -5.91 -11.86
C VAL A 377 -8.59 -7.35 -12.29
N TYR A 378 -9.05 -8.31 -11.49
CA TYR A 378 -9.21 -9.67 -11.94
C TYR A 378 -10.30 -9.67 -13.01
N SER A 379 -9.98 -10.21 -14.19
CA SER A 379 -10.99 -10.53 -15.20
C SER A 379 -12.03 -11.45 -14.58
N LEU A 380 -13.30 -11.06 -14.63
CA LEU A 380 -14.41 -11.83 -14.10
C LEU A 380 -14.37 -13.27 -14.65
N PRO A 381 -14.33 -14.31 -13.78
CA PRO A 381 -14.73 -15.65 -14.18
C PRO A 381 -16.15 -15.56 -14.76
N ASN A 382 -16.36 -16.17 -15.92
CA ASN A 382 -17.61 -15.99 -16.64
C ASN A 382 -18.80 -16.62 -15.90
N GLN A 383 -20.01 -16.15 -16.24
CA GLN A 383 -21.25 -16.37 -15.50
C GLN A 383 -21.57 -17.85 -15.22
N GLN A 384 -22.15 -18.11 -14.04
CA GLN A 384 -22.81 -19.39 -13.75
C GLN A 384 -23.93 -19.65 -14.78
N LYS A 385 -23.78 -20.72 -15.55
CA LYS A 385 -24.90 -21.49 -16.13
C LYS A 385 -24.42 -22.90 -16.46
N ASN A 386 -25.31 -23.85 -16.23
CA ASN A 386 -25.05 -25.28 -16.10
C ASN A 386 -24.21 -25.85 -17.26
N ASN A 387 -23.18 -26.63 -16.92
CA ASN A 387 -23.11 -28.06 -17.25
C ASN A 387 -21.77 -28.62 -16.76
N LEU A 388 -21.81 -29.77 -16.08
CA LEU A 388 -20.62 -30.59 -15.82
C LEU A 388 -19.87 -30.84 -17.13
N THR A 389 -18.55 -30.71 -17.12
CA THR A 389 -17.74 -31.02 -18.31
C THR A 389 -17.93 -32.49 -18.69
N PRO A 390 -17.88 -32.87 -19.98
CA PRO A 390 -18.21 -34.23 -20.40
C PRO A 390 -17.44 -35.32 -19.65
N ALA A 391 -16.17 -35.08 -19.33
CA ALA A 391 -15.33 -36.02 -18.57
C ALA A 391 -15.74 -36.20 -17.09
N LYS A 392 -16.42 -35.21 -16.48
CA LYS A 392 -17.03 -35.33 -15.14
C LYS A 392 -18.34 -36.11 -15.20
N PHE A 393 -19.23 -35.73 -16.13
CA PHE A 393 -20.52 -36.40 -16.31
C PHE A 393 -20.33 -37.88 -16.68
N GLU A 394 -19.40 -38.21 -17.58
CA GLU A 394 -19.04 -39.59 -17.94
C GLU A 394 -18.48 -40.37 -16.73
N ALA A 395 -17.69 -39.74 -15.86
CA ALA A 395 -17.17 -40.38 -14.65
C ALA A 395 -18.26 -40.64 -13.59
N TRP A 396 -19.20 -39.70 -13.42
CA TRP A 396 -20.40 -39.91 -12.60
C TRP A 396 -21.26 -41.03 -13.17
N LYS A 397 -21.49 -41.05 -14.49
CA LYS A 397 -22.27 -42.08 -15.17
C LYS A 397 -21.69 -43.47 -14.95
N MET A 398 -20.38 -43.64 -15.19
CA MET A 398 -19.68 -44.90 -14.97
C MET A 398 -19.75 -45.40 -13.51
N TRP A 399 -19.86 -44.49 -12.54
CA TRP A 399 -19.96 -44.85 -11.13
C TRP A 399 -21.41 -45.17 -10.70
N HIS A 400 -22.38 -44.38 -11.16
CA HIS A 400 -23.78 -44.43 -10.73
C HIS A 400 -24.64 -45.40 -11.57
N GLU A 401 -24.53 -45.37 -12.90
CA GLU A 401 -25.27 -46.26 -13.81
C GLU A 401 -24.53 -47.58 -14.05
N ASP A 402 -23.24 -47.53 -14.40
CA ASP A 402 -22.46 -48.74 -14.75
C ASP A 402 -21.86 -49.46 -13.52
N GLY A 403 -22.06 -48.92 -12.31
CA GLY A 403 -21.65 -49.54 -11.04
C GLY A 403 -20.14 -49.71 -10.83
N LEU A 404 -19.30 -49.03 -11.61
CA LEU A 404 -17.84 -49.18 -11.54
C LEU A 404 -17.26 -48.46 -10.32
N SER A 405 -16.24 -49.05 -9.70
CA SER A 405 -15.51 -48.43 -8.59
C SER A 405 -14.54 -47.35 -9.07
N ILE A 406 -14.18 -46.42 -8.18
CA ILE A 406 -13.27 -45.30 -8.43
C ILE A 406 -11.98 -45.75 -9.15
N GLN A 407 -11.38 -46.87 -8.74
CA GLN A 407 -10.18 -47.46 -9.34
C GLN A 407 -10.39 -47.99 -10.76
N LYS A 408 -11.58 -48.54 -11.09
CA LYS A 408 -11.90 -49.00 -12.45
C LYS A 408 -12.14 -47.83 -13.40
N ILE A 409 -12.74 -46.75 -12.91
CA ILE A 409 -12.98 -45.50 -13.66
C ILE A 409 -11.66 -44.75 -13.89
N ALA A 410 -10.76 -44.78 -12.92
CA ALA A 410 -9.40 -44.22 -13.03
C ALA A 410 -8.61 -44.86 -14.18
N ASN A 411 -8.75 -46.18 -14.35
CA ASN A 411 -8.03 -46.99 -15.34
C ASN A 411 -8.92 -47.42 -16.53
N PHE A 412 -9.96 -46.64 -16.87
CA PHE A 412 -10.96 -47.05 -17.86
C PHE A 412 -10.35 -47.21 -19.27
N PRO A 413 -10.44 -48.40 -19.92
CA PRO A 413 -9.74 -48.68 -21.19
C PRO A 413 -10.10 -47.79 -22.39
N GLY A 414 -11.26 -47.12 -22.35
CA GLY A 414 -11.70 -46.20 -23.42
C GLY A 414 -11.03 -44.82 -23.42
N ARG A 415 -10.19 -44.50 -22.42
CA ARG A 415 -9.52 -43.20 -22.29
C ARG A 415 -8.07 -43.26 -22.76
N SER A 416 -7.60 -42.21 -23.43
CA SER A 416 -6.25 -42.13 -24.03
C SER A 416 -5.09 -42.21 -23.03
N ALA A 417 -5.36 -41.98 -21.74
CA ALA A 417 -4.48 -42.23 -20.61
C ALA A 417 -5.31 -42.47 -19.34
N PRO A 418 -4.83 -43.27 -18.38
CA PRO A 418 -5.46 -43.38 -17.06
C PRO A 418 -5.35 -42.06 -16.29
N ILE A 419 -6.33 -41.81 -15.42
CA ILE A 419 -6.36 -40.66 -14.51
C ILE A 419 -6.19 -41.11 -13.06
N LYS A 420 -5.78 -40.21 -12.17
CA LYS A 420 -5.64 -40.54 -10.74
C LYS A 420 -7.00 -40.76 -10.10
N GLU A 421 -7.08 -41.70 -9.17
CA GLU A 421 -8.29 -41.98 -8.36
C GLU A 421 -8.80 -40.71 -7.66
N GLN A 422 -7.90 -39.87 -7.15
CA GLN A 422 -8.21 -38.54 -6.59
C GLN A 422 -8.95 -37.61 -7.56
N THR A 423 -8.69 -37.72 -8.86
CA THR A 423 -9.38 -36.95 -9.91
C THR A 423 -10.79 -37.49 -10.14
N VAL A 424 -10.97 -38.81 -10.12
CA VAL A 424 -12.31 -39.44 -10.16
C VAL A 424 -13.12 -39.04 -8.92
N SER A 425 -12.53 -39.12 -7.73
CA SER A 425 -13.15 -38.69 -6.48
C SER A 425 -13.62 -37.23 -6.54
N GLN A 426 -12.80 -36.33 -7.11
CA GLN A 426 -13.18 -34.93 -7.32
C GLN A 426 -14.35 -34.81 -8.32
N TYR A 427 -14.33 -35.55 -9.44
CA TYR A 427 -15.42 -35.50 -10.43
C TYR A 427 -16.75 -35.98 -9.86
N LEU A 428 -16.74 -36.94 -8.94
CA LEU A 428 -17.94 -37.40 -8.22
C LEU A 428 -18.44 -36.35 -7.21
N LEU A 429 -17.55 -35.68 -6.47
CA LEU A 429 -17.93 -34.56 -5.59
C LEU A 429 -18.44 -33.35 -6.36
N ASP A 430 -17.86 -33.04 -7.53
CA ASP A 430 -18.34 -31.99 -8.42
C ASP A 430 -19.73 -32.33 -8.99
N ALA A 431 -19.96 -33.60 -9.36
CA ALA A 431 -21.26 -34.07 -9.83
C ALA A 431 -22.34 -34.01 -8.74
N ALA A 432 -21.99 -34.38 -7.51
CA ALA A 432 -22.84 -34.18 -6.34
C ALA A 432 -23.15 -32.71 -6.08
N GLN A 433 -22.18 -31.80 -6.23
CA GLN A 433 -22.41 -30.36 -6.04
C GLN A 433 -23.44 -29.80 -7.01
N GLU A 434 -23.54 -30.34 -8.23
CA GLU A 434 -24.49 -29.96 -9.29
C GLU A 434 -25.81 -30.78 -9.24
N ASP A 435 -26.23 -31.24 -8.05
CA ASP A 435 -27.50 -31.94 -7.77
C ASP A 435 -27.74 -33.29 -8.48
N LEU A 436 -26.71 -33.94 -9.01
CA LEU A 436 -26.85 -35.32 -9.51
C LEU A 436 -26.97 -36.33 -8.35
N PRO A 437 -27.84 -37.36 -8.49
CA PRO A 437 -28.02 -38.36 -7.44
C PRO A 437 -26.75 -39.18 -7.21
N MET A 438 -26.49 -39.51 -5.95
CA MET A 438 -25.25 -40.17 -5.52
C MET A 438 -25.50 -41.00 -4.26
N ASP A 439 -25.02 -42.24 -4.24
CA ASP A 439 -25.07 -43.10 -3.06
C ASP A 439 -23.90 -42.77 -2.12
N TRP A 440 -24.18 -41.91 -1.14
CA TRP A 440 -23.19 -41.49 -0.16
C TRP A 440 -22.70 -42.63 0.72
N THR A 441 -23.46 -43.72 0.89
CA THR A 441 -23.05 -44.92 1.65
C THR A 441 -21.86 -45.56 0.94
N ARG A 442 -22.09 -45.98 -0.31
CA ARG A 442 -21.08 -46.62 -1.16
C ARG A 442 -19.88 -45.70 -1.40
N TYR A 443 -20.09 -44.39 -1.55
CA TYR A 443 -18.98 -43.46 -1.75
C TYR A 443 -18.14 -43.24 -0.49
N CYS A 444 -18.76 -43.18 0.70
CA CYS A 444 -17.99 -43.11 1.96
C CYS A 444 -17.17 -44.38 2.17
N ASP A 445 -17.72 -45.55 1.85
CA ASP A 445 -17.01 -46.83 1.91
C ASP A 445 -15.85 -46.89 0.88
N GLU A 446 -16.07 -46.51 -0.39
CA GLU A 446 -15.00 -46.47 -1.41
C GLU A 446 -13.89 -45.42 -1.11
N VAL A 447 -14.19 -44.39 -0.32
CA VAL A 447 -13.23 -43.37 0.13
C VAL A 447 -12.65 -43.70 1.53
N GLY A 448 -13.12 -44.75 2.19
CA GLY A 448 -12.71 -45.15 3.54
C GLY A 448 -13.03 -44.11 4.62
N LEU A 449 -14.08 -43.31 4.44
CA LEU A 449 -14.50 -42.30 5.41
C LEU A 449 -15.28 -42.96 6.56
N THR A 450 -14.65 -43.15 7.73
CA THR A 450 -15.34 -43.65 8.93
C THR A 450 -16.00 -42.52 9.71
N ARG A 451 -16.98 -42.86 10.57
CA ARG A 451 -17.68 -41.90 11.44
C ARG A 451 -16.74 -41.21 12.43
N GLU A 452 -15.67 -41.90 12.84
CA GLU A 452 -14.61 -41.39 13.70
C GLU A 452 -13.76 -40.35 12.96
N ILE A 453 -13.33 -40.65 11.73
CA ILE A 453 -12.58 -39.73 10.87
C ILE A 453 -13.44 -38.50 10.54
N PHE A 454 -14.72 -38.68 10.22
CA PHE A 454 -15.66 -37.58 9.98
C PHE A 454 -15.83 -36.69 11.23
N SER A 455 -15.97 -37.27 12.42
CA SER A 455 -16.04 -36.52 13.68
C SER A 455 -14.72 -35.78 13.99
N ALA A 456 -13.57 -36.37 13.68
CA ALA A 456 -12.28 -35.71 13.82
C ALA A 456 -12.14 -34.53 12.86
N ILE A 457 -12.57 -34.69 11.60
CA ILE A 457 -12.58 -33.60 10.59
C ILE A 457 -13.48 -32.44 11.03
N LEU A 458 -14.68 -32.71 11.56
CA LEU A 458 -15.55 -31.65 12.10
C LEU A 458 -14.91 -30.95 13.32
N GLY A 459 -14.21 -31.69 14.19
CA GLY A 459 -13.42 -31.12 15.27
C GLY A 459 -12.30 -30.20 14.77
N ALA A 460 -11.55 -30.65 13.75
CA ALA A 460 -10.49 -29.86 13.12
C ALA A 460 -11.03 -28.61 12.42
N ILE A 461 -12.15 -28.70 11.68
CA ILE A 461 -12.83 -27.55 11.06
C ILE A 461 -13.23 -26.53 12.13
N THR A 462 -13.81 -26.99 13.24
CA THR A 462 -14.19 -26.12 14.38
C THR A 462 -12.95 -25.44 15.01
N LYS A 463 -11.85 -26.19 15.14
CA LYS A 463 -10.57 -25.70 15.68
C LYS A 463 -9.81 -24.73 14.75
N VAL A 464 -10.03 -24.83 13.43
CA VAL A 464 -9.44 -23.98 12.37
C VAL A 464 -10.32 -22.76 12.05
N GLY A 465 -11.64 -22.84 12.30
CA GLY A 465 -12.60 -21.74 12.12
C GLY A 465 -12.80 -21.29 10.66
N SER A 466 -12.42 -22.10 9.67
CA SER A 466 -12.41 -21.73 8.26
C SER A 466 -12.36 -22.97 7.36
N THR A 467 -13.16 -22.98 6.30
CA THR A 467 -13.26 -24.09 5.33
C THR A 467 -12.43 -23.89 4.05
N ASP A 468 -11.98 -22.66 3.77
CA ASP A 468 -11.38 -22.27 2.48
C ASP A 468 -9.99 -22.89 2.22
N ARG A 469 -9.33 -23.36 3.28
CA ARG A 469 -7.96 -23.91 3.23
C ARG A 469 -7.95 -25.32 3.80
N LEU A 470 -7.78 -26.31 2.92
CA LEU A 470 -7.74 -27.72 3.31
C LEU A 470 -6.48 -28.09 4.10
N LYS A 471 -5.36 -27.36 3.92
CA LYS A 471 -4.09 -27.70 4.59
C LYS A 471 -4.16 -27.50 6.13
N PRO A 472 -4.57 -26.35 6.68
CA PRO A 472 -4.71 -26.19 8.14
C PRO A 472 -5.65 -27.22 8.79
N ILE A 473 -6.66 -27.71 8.05
CA ILE A 473 -7.52 -28.81 8.51
C ILE A 473 -6.75 -30.13 8.54
N LYS A 474 -5.96 -30.45 7.48
CA LYS A 474 -5.12 -31.66 7.44
C LYS A 474 -3.98 -31.63 8.47
N ASP A 475 -3.36 -30.49 8.71
CA ASP A 475 -2.26 -30.35 9.68
C ASP A 475 -2.73 -30.56 11.15
N GLU A 476 -4.05 -30.55 11.39
CA GLU A 476 -4.71 -30.84 12.67
C GLU A 476 -5.31 -32.27 12.74
N LEU A 477 -5.04 -33.11 11.74
CA LEU A 477 -5.55 -34.48 11.62
C LEU A 477 -4.39 -35.49 11.51
N PRO A 478 -4.54 -36.73 12.03
CA PRO A 478 -3.50 -37.75 11.94
C PRO A 478 -3.16 -38.10 10.48
N GLU A 479 -1.96 -38.65 10.24
CA GLU A 479 -1.37 -38.73 8.89
C GLU A 479 -2.20 -39.58 7.91
N ASP A 480 -2.90 -40.58 8.40
CA ASP A 480 -3.83 -41.47 7.69
C ASP A 480 -5.02 -40.75 7.03
N VAL A 481 -5.52 -39.65 7.61
CA VAL A 481 -6.69 -38.94 7.07
C VAL A 481 -6.35 -38.22 5.77
N SER A 482 -6.88 -38.72 4.65
CA SER A 482 -6.63 -38.20 3.31
C SER A 482 -7.35 -36.87 3.02
N TYR A 483 -6.79 -36.09 2.09
CA TYR A 483 -7.45 -34.91 1.51
C TYR A 483 -8.78 -35.24 0.79
N ALA A 484 -9.03 -36.51 0.44
CA ALA A 484 -10.31 -36.93 -0.12
C ALA A 484 -11.39 -36.96 0.97
N GLN A 485 -11.14 -37.64 2.10
CA GLN A 485 -12.04 -37.68 3.25
C GLN A 485 -12.40 -36.28 3.78
N ILE A 486 -11.44 -35.35 3.83
CA ILE A 486 -11.69 -33.94 4.21
C ILE A 486 -12.65 -33.26 3.23
N LYS A 487 -12.43 -33.40 1.90
CA LYS A 487 -13.32 -32.84 0.88
C LYS A 487 -14.72 -33.44 0.93
N THR A 488 -14.83 -34.77 1.06
CA THR A 488 -16.12 -35.47 1.19
C THR A 488 -16.91 -34.94 2.38
N SER A 489 -16.26 -34.80 3.53
CA SER A 489 -16.89 -34.29 4.75
C SER A 489 -17.43 -32.86 4.58
N LEU A 490 -16.67 -31.98 3.91
CA LEU A 490 -17.11 -30.61 3.61
C LEU A 490 -18.30 -30.56 2.64
N VAL A 491 -18.34 -31.43 1.62
CA VAL A 491 -19.49 -31.49 0.69
C VAL A 491 -20.73 -32.07 1.37
N MET A 492 -20.57 -33.08 2.23
CA MET A 492 -21.67 -33.62 3.06
C MET A 492 -22.24 -32.55 4.00
N GLN A 493 -21.38 -31.79 4.67
CA GLN A 493 -21.78 -30.68 5.55
C GLN A 493 -22.54 -29.59 4.77
N ASN A 494 -22.00 -29.15 3.63
CA ASN A 494 -22.63 -28.12 2.79
C ASN A 494 -23.98 -28.55 2.19
N ARG A 495 -24.24 -29.86 2.08
CA ARG A 495 -25.51 -30.43 1.62
C ARG A 495 -26.44 -30.92 2.73
N GLY A 496 -26.06 -30.75 4.00
CA GLY A 496 -26.87 -31.18 5.15
C GLY A 496 -27.08 -32.70 5.24
N ILE A 497 -26.16 -33.49 4.69
CA ILE A 497 -26.27 -34.95 4.61
C ILE A 497 -26.02 -35.56 5.99
N SER A 498 -26.90 -36.48 6.43
CA SER A 498 -26.78 -37.10 7.75
C SER A 498 -25.49 -37.93 7.89
N PRO A 499 -24.74 -37.80 9.00
CA PRO A 499 -23.61 -38.68 9.32
C PRO A 499 -23.99 -40.15 9.49
N GLU A 500 -25.29 -40.48 9.59
CA GLU A 500 -25.81 -41.85 9.67
C GLU A 500 -25.57 -42.68 8.40
N VAL A 501 -25.28 -42.01 7.27
CA VAL A 501 -24.94 -42.65 6.00
C VAL A 501 -23.50 -43.21 6.01
N ILE A 502 -22.68 -42.85 7.01
CA ILE A 502 -21.35 -43.43 7.20
C ILE A 502 -21.49 -44.76 7.95
N THR A 503 -21.73 -45.80 7.14
CA THR A 503 -21.79 -47.24 7.41
C THR A 503 -22.22 -47.69 8.81
N ALA A 504 -23.52 -47.96 8.96
CA ALA A 504 -24.03 -48.88 9.98
C ALA A 504 -23.94 -50.34 9.48
N SER A 505 -22.75 -50.96 9.56
CA SER A 505 -22.53 -52.36 9.15
C SER A 505 -21.75 -53.16 10.19
N CYS A 506 -22.47 -53.90 11.04
CA CYS A 506 -21.89 -54.92 11.92
C CYS A 506 -22.85 -56.11 12.06
N GLN A 507 -22.36 -57.28 11.64
CA GLN A 507 -22.81 -58.64 12.03
C GLN A 507 -24.29 -59.00 11.81
N ASN A 508 -24.52 -60.01 10.96
CA ASN A 508 -25.50 -61.06 11.30
C ASN A 508 -25.20 -62.35 10.54
N THR A 509 -24.57 -63.31 11.25
CA THR A 509 -24.61 -64.72 10.89
C THR A 509 -25.88 -65.33 11.47
N TRP A 510 -26.75 -65.93 10.65
CA TRP A 510 -27.40 -67.19 11.03
C TRP A 510 -27.98 -67.96 9.85
N ASN A 511 -28.31 -69.23 10.13
CA ASN A 511 -28.63 -70.23 9.13
C ASN A 511 -30.05 -70.09 8.58
N ALA A 512 -30.28 -70.68 7.41
CA ALA A 512 -31.62 -70.91 6.92
C ALA A 512 -32.34 -71.98 7.76
N ASP A 513 -33.65 -71.79 7.98
CA ASP A 513 -34.60 -72.87 7.74
C ASP A 513 -36.02 -72.35 7.44
N GLN A 514 -36.73 -73.07 6.56
CA GLN A 514 -38.19 -73.10 6.34
C GLN A 514 -38.97 -71.81 5.94
N LEU A 515 -39.24 -71.74 4.62
CA LEU A 515 -40.37 -71.11 3.91
C LEU A 515 -41.75 -71.69 4.34
N PRO A 516 -42.95 -71.27 3.81
CA PRO A 516 -43.29 -70.32 2.71
C PRO A 516 -44.34 -69.23 3.17
N ASN A 517 -45.15 -68.49 2.36
CA ASN A 517 -45.68 -68.70 1.01
C ASN A 517 -46.34 -67.45 0.34
N MET A 518 -46.69 -67.58 -0.95
CA MET A 518 -47.45 -66.65 -1.85
C MET A 518 -46.62 -65.51 -2.51
N VAL A 519 -45.89 -65.69 -3.64
CA VAL A 519 -46.27 -65.85 -5.10
C VAL A 519 -47.29 -64.82 -5.65
N PRO A 520 -47.31 -64.44 -6.96
CA PRO A 520 -46.57 -64.95 -8.17
C PRO A 520 -45.62 -63.89 -8.82
N GLU A 521 -45.05 -63.98 -10.05
CA GLU A 521 -44.43 -65.00 -10.96
C GLU A 521 -44.07 -64.27 -12.32
N CYS A 522 -43.31 -64.76 -13.33
CA CYS A 522 -42.12 -65.63 -13.49
C CYS A 522 -41.71 -65.68 -15.00
N LEU A 523 -40.72 -66.55 -15.35
CA LEU A 523 -40.43 -67.16 -16.68
C LEU A 523 -39.54 -66.37 -17.69
N LEU A 524 -38.56 -66.94 -18.44
CA LEU A 524 -37.90 -68.30 -18.45
C LEU A 524 -36.56 -68.30 -19.28
N ILE A 525 -35.43 -68.79 -18.70
CA ILE A 525 -34.24 -69.54 -19.27
C ILE A 525 -33.58 -69.16 -20.65
N PRO A 526 -32.49 -69.83 -21.16
CA PRO A 526 -31.38 -70.67 -20.61
C PRO A 526 -29.97 -70.09 -21.01
N THR A 527 -28.78 -70.73 -21.18
CA THR A 527 -28.18 -72.09 -21.03
C THR A 527 -26.63 -72.00 -20.92
N SER A 528 -25.98 -72.85 -20.08
CA SER A 528 -24.67 -73.60 -20.25
C SER A 528 -23.38 -72.94 -20.87
N ILE A 529 -22.14 -73.47 -20.83
CA ILE A 529 -21.51 -74.80 -20.58
C ILE A 529 -20.23 -74.68 -19.70
N CYS A 530 -19.92 -75.79 -18.99
CA CYS A 530 -18.72 -76.29 -18.27
C CYS A 530 -17.29 -75.72 -18.59
N ARG A 531 -16.19 -75.96 -17.82
CA ARG A 531 -15.67 -77.27 -17.36
C ARG A 531 -14.51 -77.22 -16.32
N GLU A 532 -14.45 -78.24 -15.43
CA GLU A 532 -13.30 -78.98 -14.82
C GLU A 532 -12.03 -78.25 -14.22
N GLY A 533 -11.46 -78.84 -13.14
CA GLY A 533 -10.09 -78.58 -12.60
C GLY A 533 -9.17 -79.80 -12.83
N PRO A 534 -8.24 -80.23 -11.94
CA PRO A 534 -7.63 -79.62 -10.73
C PRO A 534 -6.06 -79.74 -10.70
N CYS A 535 -5.41 -79.52 -9.53
CA CYS A 535 -4.00 -79.85 -9.21
C CYS A 535 -2.90 -79.09 -10.02
N GLU A 536 -1.58 -79.15 -9.76
CA GLU A 536 -0.78 -79.83 -8.70
C GLU A 536 0.41 -78.96 -8.21
N ALA A 537 1.56 -79.55 -7.82
CA ALA A 537 2.63 -78.91 -7.02
C ALA A 537 4.00 -78.73 -7.74
N GLU A 538 5.07 -78.60 -6.94
CA GLU A 538 6.51 -78.42 -7.27
C GLU A 538 6.96 -77.02 -7.74
N ALA A 539 8.12 -76.41 -7.39
CA ALA A 539 9.34 -76.72 -6.62
C ALA A 539 10.67 -76.77 -7.43
N SER A 540 11.77 -76.44 -6.75
CA SER A 540 13.17 -76.25 -7.23
C SER A 540 13.44 -74.98 -8.09
N LEU A 541 14.55 -74.21 -8.03
CA LEU A 541 15.87 -74.21 -7.33
C LEU A 541 17.11 -74.44 -8.23
N LYS A 542 17.88 -73.37 -8.46
CA LYS A 542 19.37 -73.23 -8.65
C LYS A 542 19.68 -71.72 -8.79
N ASN A 543 20.69 -71.12 -8.13
CA ASN A 543 22.16 -71.30 -8.19
C ASN A 543 22.73 -70.84 -9.56
N SER A 544 23.87 -70.13 -9.66
CA SER A 544 25.07 -70.10 -8.79
C SER A 544 25.86 -68.74 -8.90
N VAL A 545 26.60 -68.21 -7.89
CA VAL A 545 28.05 -68.38 -7.54
C VAL A 545 29.01 -67.65 -8.54
N ALA A 546 30.09 -66.90 -8.21
CA ALA A 546 30.96 -66.71 -7.02
C ALA A 546 31.73 -65.33 -6.97
N HIS A 547 32.28 -64.97 -5.78
CA HIS A 547 33.61 -64.36 -5.39
C HIS A 547 34.40 -63.40 -6.33
N CYS A 548 35.33 -62.49 -5.93
CA CYS A 548 36.10 -62.10 -4.70
C CYS A 548 36.78 -60.71 -4.99
N CYS A 549 37.55 -59.97 -4.15
CA CYS A 549 37.68 -59.67 -2.70
C CYS A 549 38.78 -58.56 -2.49
N PHE A 550 39.16 -58.25 -1.23
CA PHE A 550 40.26 -57.34 -0.75
C PHE A 550 39.96 -55.80 -0.78
N GLU A 551 39.86 -55.09 0.37
CA GLU A 551 40.89 -54.49 1.31
C GLU A 551 41.30 -53.03 0.91
N LYS A 552 41.56 -52.01 1.78
CA LYS A 552 41.58 -51.84 3.27
C LYS A 552 41.66 -50.31 3.68
N ASN A 553 41.33 -49.98 4.95
CA ASN A 553 41.81 -48.84 5.83
C ASN A 553 41.58 -47.34 5.38
N GLU A 554 41.14 -46.37 6.21
CA GLU A 554 41.69 -45.67 7.43
C GLU A 554 42.79 -44.61 7.09
N GLU A 555 43.00 -43.43 7.74
CA GLU A 555 42.54 -42.86 9.04
C GLU A 555 42.71 -41.28 9.18
N THR A 556 42.13 -40.68 10.25
CA THR A 556 42.48 -39.48 11.11
C THR A 556 43.00 -38.06 10.67
N ASP A 557 42.21 -37.00 10.99
CA ASP A 557 42.41 -35.90 12.02
C ASP A 557 43.45 -34.68 11.90
N PRO A 558 43.50 -33.63 12.79
CA PRO A 558 43.56 -32.19 12.39
C PRO A 558 44.51 -31.21 13.20
N VAL A 559 44.20 -29.87 13.25
CA VAL A 559 44.58 -28.79 14.27
C VAL A 559 45.55 -27.62 13.87
N ALA A 560 45.39 -26.46 14.56
CA ALA A 560 46.24 -25.23 14.71
C ALA A 560 45.99 -23.99 13.79
N VAL A 561 46.06 -22.67 14.11
CA VAL A 561 46.32 -21.76 15.30
C VAL A 561 47.52 -20.76 15.11
N THR A 562 47.45 -19.55 15.72
CA THR A 562 48.40 -18.36 15.72
C THR A 562 48.26 -17.33 14.56
N GLY A 563 48.67 -16.03 14.62
CA GLY A 563 49.14 -15.13 15.71
C GLY A 563 49.88 -13.82 15.21
N GLY A 564 49.85 -12.68 15.95
CA GLY A 564 50.55 -11.38 15.66
C GLY A 564 49.61 -10.17 15.40
N GLN A 565 49.79 -8.86 15.75
CA GLN A 565 50.90 -7.89 16.02
C GLN A 565 51.56 -7.24 14.76
N GLY A 566 51.87 -5.93 14.60
CA GLY A 566 51.84 -4.67 15.43
C GLY A 566 51.89 -3.40 14.50
N LEU A 567 52.38 -2.16 14.80
CA LEU A 567 52.82 -1.40 16.00
C LEU A 567 53.25 0.08 15.67
N LYS A 568 52.79 1.14 16.41
CA LYS A 568 53.37 2.54 16.56
C LYS A 568 53.35 3.52 15.32
N LEU A 569 53.62 4.87 15.35
CA LEU A 569 54.17 5.86 16.35
C LEU A 569 53.80 7.37 16.05
N SER A 570 53.82 8.26 17.07
CA SER A 570 54.19 9.74 17.07
C SER A 570 53.37 10.79 16.25
N LEU A 571 53.79 12.09 16.16
CA LEU A 571 53.66 13.26 17.09
C LEU A 571 54.47 14.52 16.62
N VAL A 572 54.08 15.78 16.97
CA VAL A 572 54.86 17.07 17.19
C VAL A 572 53.97 18.35 17.09
N HIS A 573 54.47 19.55 17.48
CA HIS A 573 53.76 20.80 17.91
C HIS A 573 54.20 22.12 17.17
N ASP A 574 53.76 23.30 17.70
CA ASP A 574 54.21 24.72 17.50
C ASP A 574 53.59 25.54 16.33
N GLU A 575 53.39 26.88 16.35
CA GLU A 575 53.44 28.00 17.35
C GLU A 575 52.68 29.27 16.78
N ASP A 576 52.57 30.39 17.54
CA ASP A 576 51.85 31.67 17.21
C ASP A 576 52.87 32.80 16.79
N PRO A 577 52.81 34.16 17.05
CA PRO A 577 51.75 35.17 17.36
C PRO A 577 51.84 36.53 16.56
N LEU A 578 51.31 37.65 17.12
CA LEU A 578 51.58 39.12 16.87
C LEU A 578 50.58 39.94 15.99
N LEU A 579 50.21 41.24 16.18
CA LEU A 579 50.45 42.31 17.21
C LEU A 579 49.58 43.63 17.05
N LYS A 580 48.84 44.08 18.11
CA LYS A 580 48.54 45.50 18.57
C LYS A 580 47.85 46.53 17.60
N LYS A 581 47.26 47.72 17.96
CA LYS A 581 47.42 48.69 19.11
C LYS A 581 46.33 49.83 19.18
N ARG A 582 45.91 50.24 20.41
CA ARG A 582 45.52 51.62 20.93
C ARG A 582 44.15 52.35 20.69
N GLN A 583 43.54 52.77 21.84
CA GLN A 583 42.81 54.04 22.22
C GLN A 583 41.49 54.44 21.50
N LYS A 584 40.35 54.84 22.13
CA LYS A 584 39.88 55.36 23.46
C LYS A 584 39.52 56.88 23.49
N VAL A 585 38.21 57.18 23.54
CA VAL A 585 37.54 58.42 24.07
C VAL A 585 36.24 57.99 24.79
N SER A 586 35.58 58.84 25.61
CA SER A 586 34.59 58.41 26.62
C SER A 586 33.52 59.44 27.05
N THR A 587 32.29 58.97 27.27
CA THR A 587 31.21 59.47 28.17
C THR A 587 30.25 58.27 28.43
N VAL A 588 29.87 57.84 29.64
CA VAL A 588 29.20 58.52 30.79
C VAL A 588 27.73 58.84 30.45
N GLU A 589 26.70 58.36 31.17
CA GLU A 589 26.63 57.80 32.54
C GLU A 589 25.62 56.62 32.72
N GLU A 590 25.68 56.02 33.90
CA GLU A 590 25.30 54.66 34.32
C GLU A 590 23.81 54.25 34.37
N GLY A 591 23.58 52.94 34.15
CA GLY A 591 22.47 52.16 34.68
C GLY A 591 22.96 50.73 34.99
N SER A 592 22.65 50.18 36.17
CA SER A 592 23.39 49.02 36.72
C SER A 592 23.23 47.71 35.93
N SER A 593 24.25 47.32 35.16
CA SER A 593 24.26 46.08 34.38
C SER A 593 24.84 44.90 35.15
N ILE A 594 23.97 43.94 35.51
CA ILE A 594 24.41 42.60 35.93
C ILE A 594 24.89 41.87 34.67
N SER A 595 26.20 41.81 34.46
CA SER A 595 26.77 41.19 33.24
C SER A 595 26.45 39.70 33.17
N LEU A 596 25.68 39.27 32.16
CA LEU A 596 25.34 37.88 31.92
C LEU A 596 26.24 37.29 30.81
N LYS A 597 26.72 36.06 30.99
CA LYS A 597 27.35 35.28 29.93
C LYS A 597 26.26 34.55 29.15
N ALA A 598 26.36 34.53 27.82
CA ALA A 598 25.43 33.77 27.00
C ALA A 598 25.60 32.25 27.20
N THR A 599 24.48 31.59 27.41
CA THR A 599 24.22 30.14 27.27
C THR A 599 22.89 29.96 26.54
N GLU A 600 22.68 28.80 25.90
CA GLU A 600 21.40 28.45 25.25
C GLU A 600 20.19 28.75 26.16
N SER A 601 20.27 28.31 27.42
CA SER A 601 19.24 28.49 28.44
C SER A 601 19.03 29.95 28.87
N SER A 602 20.07 30.79 28.86
CA SER A 602 19.94 32.22 29.16
C SER A 602 19.33 33.00 27.99
N ILE A 603 19.73 32.70 26.75
CA ILE A 603 19.22 33.34 25.54
C ILE A 603 17.72 33.07 25.40
N VAL A 604 17.30 31.79 25.45
CA VAL A 604 15.87 31.43 25.35
C VAL A 604 15.06 32.04 26.50
N LYS A 605 15.59 32.06 27.74
CA LYS A 605 14.89 32.67 28.89
C LYS A 605 14.75 34.19 28.74
N TRP A 606 15.71 34.87 28.12
CA TRP A 606 15.64 36.31 27.88
C TRP A 606 14.70 36.65 26.74
N LEU A 607 14.81 35.96 25.59
CA LEU A 607 13.96 36.15 24.41
C LEU A 607 12.46 35.92 24.73
N LYS A 608 12.10 35.07 25.70
CA LYS A 608 10.71 34.90 26.16
C LYS A 608 10.04 36.15 26.73
N ASN A 609 10.80 37.21 27.04
CA ASN A 609 10.26 38.44 27.62
C ASN A 609 9.95 39.54 26.57
N TYR A 610 10.21 39.29 25.29
CA TYR A 610 10.10 40.28 24.21
C TYR A 610 9.40 39.68 22.98
N ASP A 611 8.62 40.47 22.24
CA ASP A 611 8.05 40.03 20.94
C ASP A 611 9.11 40.12 19.81
N GLY A 612 10.20 39.41 20.03
CA GLY A 612 11.38 39.36 19.16
C GLY A 612 12.44 40.42 19.46
N VAL A 613 13.70 40.05 19.22
CA VAL A 613 14.90 40.84 19.52
C VAL A 613 15.93 40.75 18.37
N THR A 614 16.70 41.80 18.09
CA THR A 614 17.75 41.77 17.04
C THR A 614 19.05 41.15 17.54
N LEU A 615 19.96 40.79 16.61
CA LEU A 615 21.30 40.31 16.99
C LEU A 615 22.07 41.35 17.83
N SER A 616 21.95 42.63 17.49
CA SER A 616 22.63 43.72 18.20
C SER A 616 22.19 43.83 19.66
N ASP A 617 20.88 43.75 19.94
CA ASP A 617 20.39 43.82 21.32
C ASP A 617 20.79 42.56 22.12
N ILE A 618 20.86 41.38 21.48
CA ILE A 618 21.34 40.13 22.11
C ILE A 618 22.82 40.28 22.52
N LEU A 619 23.66 40.83 21.64
CA LEU A 619 25.08 41.06 21.90
C LEU A 619 25.30 42.13 22.99
N GLU A 620 24.49 43.20 22.99
CA GLU A 620 24.53 44.23 24.04
C GLU A 620 24.12 43.68 25.42
N HIS A 621 23.10 42.81 25.47
CA HIS A 621 22.66 42.18 26.70
C HIS A 621 23.66 41.14 27.25
N PHE A 622 24.25 40.32 26.38
CA PHE A 622 25.21 39.27 26.74
C PHE A 622 26.68 39.69 26.51
N ASN A 623 27.02 40.92 26.89
CA ASN A 623 28.32 41.59 26.69
C ASN A 623 29.60 40.91 27.26
N LYS A 624 29.51 39.66 27.73
CA LYS A 624 30.62 38.80 28.17
C LYS A 624 30.82 37.54 27.33
N SER A 625 30.05 37.37 26.25
CA SER A 625 30.31 36.34 25.23
C SER A 625 30.83 36.99 23.95
N GLU A 626 31.71 36.29 23.25
CA GLU A 626 32.23 36.70 21.94
C GLU A 626 31.14 36.57 20.87
N GLU A 627 31.13 37.44 19.88
CA GLU A 627 30.07 37.52 18.86
C GLU A 627 29.88 36.19 18.12
N GLU A 628 30.98 35.56 17.70
CA GLU A 628 30.98 34.24 17.06
C GLU A 628 30.33 33.18 17.96
N SER A 629 30.65 33.17 19.27
CA SER A 629 30.04 32.25 20.23
C SER A 629 28.55 32.51 20.46
N VAL A 630 28.07 33.76 20.35
CA VAL A 630 26.63 34.07 20.43
C VAL A 630 25.90 33.66 19.15
N VAL A 631 26.51 33.89 17.98
CA VAL A 631 25.97 33.47 16.67
C VAL A 631 25.89 31.95 16.58
N ASP A 632 26.92 31.21 17.03
CA ASP A 632 26.89 29.75 17.11
C ASP A 632 25.79 29.25 18.05
N LEU A 633 25.63 29.85 19.24
CA LEU A 633 24.55 29.50 20.17
C LEU A 633 23.16 29.75 19.55
N LEU A 634 22.98 30.85 18.82
CA LEU A 634 21.72 31.14 18.11
C LEU A 634 21.49 30.13 16.98
N SER A 635 22.52 29.76 16.23
CA SER A 635 22.47 28.74 15.18
C SER A 635 22.08 27.36 15.73
N CYS A 636 22.63 26.96 16.89
CA CYS A 636 22.24 25.75 17.61
C CYS A 636 20.79 25.81 18.11
N LEU A 637 20.33 26.96 18.63
CA LEU A 637 18.95 27.15 19.08
C LEU A 637 17.93 27.13 17.92
N GLU A 638 18.28 27.65 16.74
CA GLU A 638 17.47 27.54 15.52
C GLU A 638 17.43 26.10 14.99
N GLY A 639 18.59 25.42 14.96
CA GLY A 639 18.68 24.01 14.56
C GLY A 639 17.92 23.05 15.49
N ASN A 640 17.78 23.41 16.77
CA ASN A 640 16.98 22.72 17.77
C ASN A 640 15.50 23.18 17.81
N PHE A 641 15.06 24.06 16.90
CA PHE A 641 13.71 24.62 16.82
C PHE A 641 13.21 25.32 18.10
N LEU A 642 14.12 25.84 18.94
CA LEU A 642 13.78 26.58 20.16
C LEU A 642 13.53 28.07 19.89
N ILE A 643 14.13 28.61 18.82
CA ILE A 643 13.93 29.97 18.33
C ILE A 643 13.81 29.97 16.79
N TYR A 644 13.37 31.08 16.21
CA TYR A 644 13.39 31.34 14.78
C TYR A 644 13.67 32.82 14.49
N LYS A 645 14.45 33.11 13.44
CA LYS A 645 14.67 34.45 12.91
C LYS A 645 13.65 34.80 11.82
N LYS A 646 13.05 35.98 11.92
CA LYS A 646 12.12 36.55 10.92
C LYS A 646 12.34 38.06 10.80
N ASN A 647 12.55 38.56 9.59
CA ASN A 647 12.84 39.98 9.30
C ASN A 647 13.99 40.55 10.17
N ASP A 648 15.09 39.78 10.29
CA ASP A 648 16.25 40.05 11.15
C ASP A 648 16.02 40.12 12.67
N VAL A 649 14.86 39.66 13.13
CA VAL A 649 14.48 39.58 14.54
C VAL A 649 14.35 38.11 14.98
N TYR A 650 15.06 37.70 16.04
CA TYR A 650 14.97 36.38 16.68
C TYR A 650 13.78 36.32 17.64
N ARG A 651 12.98 35.27 17.55
CA ARG A 651 11.78 35.01 18.37
C ARG A 651 11.80 33.58 18.91
N VAL A 652 11.24 33.37 20.09
CA VAL A 652 10.98 32.01 20.60
C VAL A 652 9.78 31.41 19.85
N MET A 653 9.74 30.10 19.66
CA MET A 653 8.54 29.39 19.14
C MET A 653 7.39 29.40 20.15
#